data_AF-A5DSG4-F1
#
_entry.id   AF-A5DSG4-F1
#
_cell.length_a   1.000
_cell.length_b   1.000
_cell.length_c   1.000
_cell.angle_alpha   90.00
_cell.angle_beta   90.00
_cell.angle_gamma   90.00
#
_symmetry.space_group_name_H-M   'P 1'
#
loop_
_entity.id
_entity.type
_entity.pdbx_description
1 polymer ?
#
loop_
_entity_poly.entity_id
_entity_poly.type
_entity_poly.pdbx_seq_one_letter_code
_entity_poly.pdbx_strand_id
1 'polypeptide(L)'
;MDIHDASPGASPSTQNLNGGREVYGLNDEVNDQSKSNVISNGLPRPQVQGTKTRKKKPGKKHDIYFWKVYCYAVTFWAPAPLLKLFGLKTKDRQFAWREKMGLISCILYIGAFVAYLTFGFTKTVCSKQQIRTRINEVNSGYLIINGRSFDLTSSQHPAAAGIGEGTNILYPPINAGGKDASFLFQNVNGNCKGLITPRDNCSIPYNDDQELAWYMPCRVFSQDGSDSVNDTEVYYNGWACHTSEVARRAYYNLKVNGDVYFTWDDIRNSSRNLVVYSGSVLDLNLINWILTDDVEYPELFDKLRDDPTYQGLDISMVLTNPSERQAARCLTEIVKVGVIDSDTIGCIASRIVLIVSLVFILSVVVAKFIMACWFRWVTSRKQGATEYDNKTMVARNQEIEHWVDSNDPIGAQIKTVPPKARAQYKTAKTNRQSVFHRSQKLSLGPNADLSQYYDNPNALSKTFKYTTMSTQAALLGRNGYGKKSQAGSGNASRKMSTLYLNDQGSSTDLLNRPVSSYNPFEGYEDQSAIVHGLSPDIIHPDIVPQPPVEYQPFGFPLAHTINLVTCYSEDEDGIRTTLDSIATTDFPNSHKLILVVCDGLIKGSGNDRTTPEIVLDMMSDFTVPRDEVEPHSYVAVAQGSKRHNMAKVYAGFYNYNDETVPPEKQQRVPMLAVVKCGTPEEANLPKPGNRGKRDSQIILMSFLQKIVFDERMTSLEFEMLQAIWRITGLMAEFYEIVLMVDADTQGIPQTL
;
A
#
# COMPACT_ATOMS: atom_id res chain seq x y z
N MET A 1 2.76 7.90 56.76
CA MET A 1 3.06 9.17 56.07
C MET A 1 2.43 9.06 54.68
N ASP A 2 1.10 9.09 54.55
CA ASP A 2 0.19 10.20 54.88
C ASP A 2 0.70 11.42 54.07
N ILE A 3 0.10 11.89 52.96
CA ILE A 3 -1.30 12.31 52.68
C ILE A 3 -1.38 12.54 51.13
N HIS A 4 -2.48 12.43 50.37
CA HIS A 4 -3.93 12.29 50.61
C HIS A 4 -4.62 11.48 49.47
N ASP A 5 -5.95 11.34 49.52
CA ASP A 5 -6.82 10.91 48.42
C ASP A 5 -7.03 12.00 47.34
N ALA A 6 -7.29 11.59 46.09
CA ALA A 6 -8.55 11.93 45.37
C ALA A 6 -8.59 11.38 43.94
N SER A 7 -9.53 10.48 43.68
CA SER A 7 -10.10 10.19 42.36
C SER A 7 -11.62 10.08 42.58
N PRO A 8 -12.50 10.46 41.62
CA PRO A 8 -12.57 9.67 40.38
C PRO A 8 -13.03 10.40 39.08
N GLY A 9 -12.59 9.84 37.95
CA GLY A 9 -13.50 9.55 36.82
C GLY A 9 -13.57 10.53 35.64
N ALA A 10 -12.94 10.15 34.51
CA ALA A 10 -13.50 10.24 33.16
C ALA A 10 -12.65 9.46 32.13
N SER A 11 -13.27 8.46 31.48
CA SER A 11 -12.99 7.88 30.13
C SER A 11 -11.57 7.91 29.50
N PRO A 12 -11.05 6.78 28.97
CA PRO A 12 -9.83 6.77 28.16
C PRO A 12 -10.08 7.33 26.75
N SER A 13 -9.59 8.53 26.46
CA SER A 13 -9.53 9.06 25.10
C SER A 13 -8.31 8.50 24.36
N THR A 14 -8.56 7.59 23.43
CA THR A 14 -7.53 7.10 22.49
C THR A 14 -7.01 8.25 21.63
N GLN A 15 -5.82 8.76 21.94
CA GLN A 15 -5.08 9.65 21.05
C GLN A 15 -4.55 8.87 19.84
N ASN A 16 -5.41 8.71 18.83
CA ASN A 16 -4.96 8.32 17.49
C ASN A 16 -4.14 9.47 16.89
N LEU A 17 -2.84 9.24 16.74
CA LEU A 17 -1.94 10.03 15.92
C LEU A 17 -2.38 9.93 14.45
N ASN A 18 -3.32 10.78 14.04
CA ASN A 18 -3.69 10.93 12.63
C ASN A 18 -2.57 11.69 11.91
N GLY A 19 -1.98 11.03 10.91
CA GLY A 19 -0.88 11.57 10.11
C GLY A 19 -1.24 12.85 9.33
N GLY A 20 -0.19 13.49 8.81
CA GLY A 20 -0.24 14.79 8.14
C GLY A 20 -1.37 14.92 7.12
N ARG A 21 -2.10 16.03 7.23
CA ARG A 21 -3.23 16.36 6.36
C ARG A 21 -2.71 17.12 5.14
N GLU A 22 -2.64 16.47 3.99
CA GLU A 22 -2.35 17.14 2.71
C GLU A 22 -3.31 18.32 2.49
N VAL A 23 -2.77 19.54 2.49
CA VAL A 23 -3.52 20.76 2.22
C VAL A 23 -3.63 20.92 0.71
N TYR A 24 -4.70 20.38 0.14
CA TYR A 24 -5.10 20.73 -1.23
C TYR A 24 -5.48 22.21 -1.28
N GLY A 25 -4.59 23.02 -1.86
CA GLY A 25 -4.77 24.46 -1.96
C GLY A 25 -6.02 24.87 -2.73
N LEU A 26 -6.63 25.96 -2.27
CA LEU A 26 -7.58 26.74 -3.07
C LEU A 26 -6.90 27.16 -4.39
N ASN A 27 -7.59 27.01 -5.53
CA ASN A 27 -7.64 27.99 -6.64
C ASN A 27 -8.40 27.41 -7.86
N ASP A 28 -9.69 27.15 -7.69
CA ASP A 28 -10.65 27.06 -8.81
C ASP A 28 -11.52 28.32 -8.80
N GLU A 29 -11.08 29.39 -9.47
CA GLU A 29 -11.93 30.57 -9.68
C GLU A 29 -13.08 30.22 -10.64
N VAL A 30 -14.31 30.31 -10.13
CA VAL A 30 -15.53 30.12 -10.91
C VAL A 30 -15.68 31.27 -11.90
N ASN A 31 -15.54 30.97 -13.18
CA ASN A 31 -15.64 31.96 -14.25
C ASN A 31 -17.11 32.29 -14.54
N ASP A 32 -17.65 33.31 -13.87
CA ASP A 32 -19.00 33.83 -14.09
C ASP A 32 -19.06 34.60 -15.43
N GLN A 33 -19.51 33.93 -16.49
CA GLN A 33 -19.90 34.60 -17.74
C GLN A 33 -21.39 34.96 -17.69
N SER A 34 -21.63 36.25 -17.43
CA SER A 34 -22.95 36.86 -17.60
C SER A 34 -23.41 36.81 -19.05
N LYS A 35 -24.74 36.71 -19.25
CA LYS A 35 -25.36 36.64 -20.57
C LYS A 35 -25.48 38.04 -21.16
N SER A 36 -24.96 38.25 -22.37
CA SER A 36 -25.40 39.33 -23.26
C SER A 36 -25.79 38.77 -24.63
N ASN A 37 -27.09 38.79 -24.93
CA ASN A 37 -27.60 38.47 -26.25
C ASN A 37 -27.51 39.73 -27.12
N VAL A 38 -26.77 39.69 -28.23
CA VAL A 38 -26.93 40.66 -29.33
C VAL A 38 -27.07 39.89 -30.64
N ILE A 39 -28.14 40.20 -31.37
CA ILE A 39 -28.47 39.64 -32.67
C ILE A 39 -28.00 40.63 -33.73
N SER A 40 -27.22 40.18 -34.71
CA SER A 40 -27.10 40.88 -36.00
C SER A 40 -27.01 39.86 -37.14
N ASN A 41 -27.92 39.99 -38.11
CA ASN A 41 -27.95 39.17 -39.32
C ASN A 41 -27.16 39.88 -40.43
N GLY A 42 -26.26 39.14 -41.10
CA GLY A 42 -25.54 39.58 -42.29
C GLY A 42 -25.57 38.50 -43.37
N LEU A 43 -25.88 38.89 -44.61
CA LEU A 43 -26.13 37.98 -45.74
C LEU A 43 -24.85 37.31 -46.30
N PRO A 44 -24.96 36.15 -46.98
CA PRO A 44 -23.81 35.31 -47.31
C PRO A 44 -23.08 35.71 -48.61
N ARG A 45 -21.78 35.38 -48.68
CA ARG A 45 -20.98 35.35 -49.92
C ARG A 45 -20.55 33.91 -50.27
N PRO A 46 -20.27 33.61 -51.56
CA PRO A 46 -20.39 32.26 -52.11
C PRO A 46 -19.25 31.29 -51.73
N GLN A 47 -19.54 30.00 -51.91
CA GLN A 47 -18.65 28.89 -51.59
C GLN A 47 -17.42 28.82 -52.50
N VAL A 48 -16.25 28.55 -51.90
CA VAL A 48 -15.14 27.87 -52.56
C VAL A 48 -14.97 26.51 -51.87
N GLN A 49 -14.93 25.44 -52.66
CA GLN A 49 -14.83 24.08 -52.15
C GLN A 49 -13.40 23.79 -51.67
N GLY A 50 -13.22 23.79 -50.34
CA GLY A 50 -12.04 23.26 -49.66
C GLY A 50 -12.47 22.19 -48.66
N THR A 51 -11.83 21.02 -48.69
CA THR A 51 -12.21 19.80 -47.98
C THR A 51 -12.17 19.94 -46.44
N LYS A 52 -13.32 20.31 -45.85
CA LYS A 52 -13.49 20.30 -44.39
C LYS A 52 -13.73 18.87 -43.87
N THR A 53 -12.66 18.19 -43.47
CA THR A 53 -12.77 17.06 -42.53
C THR A 53 -13.30 17.57 -41.19
N ARG A 54 -14.62 17.51 -41.02
CA ARG A 54 -15.35 17.93 -39.82
C ARG A 54 -15.00 17.01 -38.65
N LYS A 55 -13.85 17.23 -37.99
CA LYS A 55 -13.61 16.72 -36.64
C LYS A 55 -14.77 17.22 -35.77
N LYS A 56 -15.67 16.31 -35.38
CA LYS A 56 -16.70 16.58 -34.38
C LYS A 56 -16.01 17.17 -33.15
N LYS A 57 -16.52 18.28 -32.61
CA LYS A 57 -16.23 18.64 -31.22
C LYS A 57 -16.49 17.37 -30.39
N PRO A 58 -15.58 16.91 -29.51
CA PRO A 58 -15.95 15.90 -28.53
C PRO A 58 -17.09 16.52 -27.71
N GLY A 59 -18.30 16.01 -27.89
CA GLY A 59 -19.35 16.28 -26.92
C GLY A 59 -18.84 15.84 -25.56
N LYS A 60 -19.20 16.56 -24.49
CA LYS A 60 -18.89 16.15 -23.12
C LYS A 60 -19.43 14.73 -22.93
N LYS A 61 -18.56 13.72 -23.04
CA LYS A 61 -18.89 12.38 -22.61
C LYS A 61 -19.14 12.51 -21.11
N HIS A 62 -20.33 12.13 -20.69
CA HIS A 62 -20.53 11.85 -19.28
C HIS A 62 -19.70 10.60 -19.00
N ASP A 63 -18.50 10.78 -18.46
CA ASP A 63 -17.64 9.68 -18.05
C ASP A 63 -18.25 9.04 -16.79
N ILE A 64 -19.31 8.28 -17.04
CA ILE A 64 -19.94 7.35 -16.11
C ILE A 64 -19.09 6.09 -16.13
N TYR A 65 -17.94 6.17 -15.48
CA TYR A 65 -17.12 5.00 -15.20
C TYR A 65 -17.72 4.22 -14.01
N PHE A 66 -17.53 2.90 -13.98
CA PHE A 66 -18.17 2.00 -13.01
C PHE A 66 -18.00 2.44 -11.54
N TRP A 67 -16.78 2.84 -11.16
CA TRP A 67 -16.47 3.35 -9.82
C TRP A 67 -17.34 4.55 -9.40
N LYS A 68 -17.70 5.45 -10.33
CA LYS A 68 -18.59 6.59 -10.06
C LYS A 68 -19.98 6.13 -9.68
N VAL A 69 -20.52 5.17 -10.45
CA VAL A 69 -21.84 4.57 -10.18
C VAL A 69 -21.84 3.85 -8.83
N TYR A 70 -20.80 3.07 -8.54
CA TYR A 70 -20.64 2.38 -7.26
C TYR A 70 -20.61 3.37 -6.08
N CYS A 71 -19.81 4.43 -6.16
CA CYS A 71 -19.74 5.43 -5.10
C CYS A 71 -21.09 6.12 -4.84
N TYR A 72 -21.86 6.43 -5.89
CA TYR A 72 -23.22 6.96 -5.76
C TYR A 72 -24.22 5.93 -5.20
N ALA A 73 -24.08 4.65 -5.57
CA ALA A 73 -24.94 3.58 -5.06
C ALA A 73 -24.72 3.32 -3.56
N VAL A 74 -23.48 3.27 -3.09
CA VAL A 74 -23.14 3.10 -1.66
C VAL A 74 -23.62 4.29 -0.82
N THR A 75 -23.56 5.51 -1.37
CA THR A 75 -23.91 6.75 -0.68
C THR A 75 -25.30 7.28 -1.03
N PHE A 76 -26.22 6.41 -1.44
CA PHE A 76 -27.60 6.75 -1.82
C PHE A 76 -28.37 7.44 -0.69
N TRP A 77 -28.13 7.02 0.56
CA TRP A 77 -28.72 7.55 1.78
C TRP A 77 -28.23 8.97 2.14
N ALA A 78 -27.15 9.45 1.51
CA ALA A 78 -26.59 10.77 1.70
C ALA A 78 -26.73 11.60 0.40
N PRO A 79 -27.92 12.14 0.06
CA PRO A 79 -28.14 12.89 -1.16
C PRO A 79 -27.42 14.26 -1.12
N ALA A 80 -27.18 14.85 -2.29
CA ALA A 80 -26.42 16.10 -2.41
C ALA A 80 -26.93 17.29 -1.56
N PRO A 81 -28.24 17.48 -1.30
CA PRO A 81 -28.72 18.52 -0.39
C PRO A 81 -28.29 18.29 1.07
N LEU A 82 -28.31 17.03 1.53
CA LEU A 82 -27.88 16.66 2.89
C LEU A 82 -26.39 16.96 3.09
N LEU A 83 -25.55 16.59 2.11
CA LEU A 83 -24.11 16.89 2.17
C LEU A 83 -23.81 18.40 2.16
N LYS A 84 -24.62 19.21 1.47
CA LYS A 84 -24.51 20.69 1.55
C LYS A 84 -24.82 21.22 2.95
N LEU A 85 -25.80 20.63 3.64
CA LEU A 85 -26.16 20.99 5.01
C LEU A 85 -25.02 20.70 5.99
N PHE A 86 -24.34 19.57 5.82
CA PHE A 86 -23.12 19.19 6.58
C PHE A 86 -21.81 19.85 6.05
N GLY A 87 -21.90 21.03 5.43
CA GLY A 87 -20.73 21.86 5.08
C GLY A 87 -19.96 21.47 3.81
N LEU A 88 -20.31 20.37 3.13
CA LEU A 88 -19.71 19.99 1.83
C LEU A 88 -20.42 20.72 0.68
N LYS A 89 -20.12 22.01 0.50
CA LYS A 89 -20.83 22.90 -0.44
C LYS A 89 -20.56 22.61 -1.93
N THR A 90 -19.32 22.28 -2.29
CA THR A 90 -18.85 22.08 -3.69
C THR A 90 -19.05 20.63 -4.17
N LYS A 91 -19.38 20.44 -5.45
CA LYS A 91 -19.65 19.11 -6.04
C LYS A 91 -18.45 18.16 -5.94
N ASP A 92 -17.24 18.68 -6.06
CA ASP A 92 -16.02 17.87 -6.12
C ASP A 92 -15.61 17.38 -4.73
N ARG A 93 -15.75 18.23 -3.69
CA ARG A 93 -15.64 17.78 -2.27
C ARG A 93 -16.72 16.76 -1.90
N GLN A 94 -17.94 16.89 -2.42
CA GLN A 94 -18.98 15.85 -2.24
C GLN A 94 -18.58 14.56 -2.93
N PHE A 95 -18.02 14.62 -4.14
CA PHE A 95 -17.59 13.43 -4.87
C PHE A 95 -16.42 12.71 -4.17
N ALA A 96 -15.39 13.45 -3.76
CA ALA A 96 -14.25 12.91 -3.01
C ALA A 96 -14.67 12.28 -1.66
N TRP A 97 -15.69 12.83 -0.99
CA TRP A 97 -16.28 12.18 0.19
C TRP A 97 -16.99 10.86 -0.16
N ARG A 98 -17.72 10.80 -1.28
CA ARG A 98 -18.36 9.56 -1.77
C ARG A 98 -17.33 8.50 -2.16
N GLU A 99 -16.20 8.89 -2.75
CA GLU A 99 -15.10 7.96 -3.04
C GLU A 99 -14.48 7.37 -1.77
N LYS A 100 -14.26 8.19 -0.74
CA LYS A 100 -13.80 7.69 0.57
C LYS A 100 -14.80 6.70 1.18
N MET A 101 -16.10 6.96 1.08
CA MET A 101 -17.13 6.02 1.55
C MET A 101 -17.20 4.75 0.69
N GLY A 102 -16.95 4.83 -0.62
CA GLY A 102 -16.82 3.67 -1.51
C GLY A 102 -15.60 2.80 -1.17
N LEU A 103 -14.47 3.40 -0.80
CA LEU A 103 -13.30 2.66 -0.32
C LEU A 103 -13.59 1.96 1.02
N ILE A 104 -14.23 2.65 1.96
CA ILE A 104 -14.64 2.07 3.26
C ILE A 104 -15.60 0.90 3.06
N SER A 105 -16.59 1.01 2.16
CA SER A 105 -17.50 -0.12 1.89
C SER A 105 -16.77 -1.30 1.25
N CYS A 106 -15.82 -1.08 0.33
CA CYS A 106 -14.98 -2.16 -0.20
C CYS A 106 -14.18 -2.87 0.91
N ILE A 107 -13.58 -2.13 1.84
CA ILE A 107 -12.85 -2.71 2.98
C ILE A 107 -13.80 -3.52 3.88
N LEU A 108 -14.99 -3.00 4.18
CA LEU A 108 -16.00 -3.71 4.98
C LEU A 108 -16.54 -4.95 4.29
N TYR A 109 -16.77 -4.93 2.98
CA TYR A 109 -17.20 -6.12 2.23
C TYR A 109 -16.12 -7.21 2.21
N ILE A 110 -14.86 -6.84 1.98
CA ILE A 110 -13.74 -7.81 2.02
C ILE A 110 -13.56 -8.36 3.44
N GLY A 111 -13.63 -7.49 4.47
CA GLY A 111 -13.55 -7.90 5.88
C GLY A 111 -14.69 -8.85 6.28
N ALA A 112 -15.93 -8.55 5.88
CA ALA A 112 -17.08 -9.40 6.13
C ALA A 112 -16.99 -10.74 5.38
N PHE A 113 -16.48 -10.74 4.14
CA PHE A 113 -16.24 -11.97 3.38
C PHE A 113 -15.18 -12.86 4.03
N VAL A 114 -14.05 -12.28 4.49
CA VAL A 114 -13.02 -13.02 5.23
C VAL A 114 -13.58 -13.54 6.56
N ALA A 115 -14.29 -12.73 7.33
CA ALA A 115 -14.92 -13.16 8.58
C ALA A 115 -15.97 -14.28 8.37
N TYR A 116 -16.71 -14.24 7.26
CA TYR A 116 -17.59 -15.33 6.87
C TYR A 116 -16.81 -16.60 6.51
N LEU A 117 -15.71 -16.51 5.76
CA LEU A 117 -14.87 -17.67 5.46
C LEU A 117 -14.24 -18.29 6.72
N THR A 118 -13.85 -17.50 7.72
CA THR A 118 -13.21 -18.01 8.95
C THR A 118 -14.19 -18.55 9.98
N PHE A 119 -15.40 -17.96 10.11
CA PHE A 119 -16.35 -18.31 11.19
C PHE A 119 -17.73 -18.79 10.72
N GLY A 120 -18.16 -18.38 9.52
CA GLY A 120 -19.49 -18.68 8.97
C GLY A 120 -19.53 -19.93 8.08
N PHE A 121 -18.51 -20.12 7.24
CA PHE A 121 -18.46 -21.15 6.21
C PHE A 121 -18.63 -22.58 6.77
N THR A 122 -17.99 -22.87 7.91
CA THR A 122 -18.16 -24.16 8.59
C THR A 122 -19.61 -24.39 9.03
N LYS A 123 -20.33 -23.37 9.48
CA LYS A 123 -21.73 -23.50 9.91
C LYS A 123 -22.73 -23.59 8.74
N THR A 124 -22.37 -23.09 7.56
CA THR A 124 -23.24 -23.16 6.38
C THR A 124 -23.04 -24.41 5.55
N VAL A 125 -21.84 -25.00 5.56
CA VAL A 125 -21.50 -26.17 4.74
C VAL A 125 -21.46 -27.47 5.55
N CYS A 126 -21.08 -27.43 6.83
CA CYS A 126 -21.20 -28.58 7.73
C CYS A 126 -22.58 -28.52 8.42
N SER A 127 -23.49 -29.40 7.99
CA SER A 127 -24.80 -29.56 8.65
C SER A 127 -24.63 -29.89 10.12
N LYS A 128 -25.62 -29.55 10.97
CA LYS A 128 -25.67 -30.04 12.35
C LYS A 128 -25.61 -31.57 12.31
N GLN A 129 -24.50 -32.12 12.79
CA GLN A 129 -24.34 -33.56 12.96
C GLN A 129 -25.51 -34.08 13.80
N GLN A 130 -26.17 -35.13 13.33
CA GLN A 130 -27.11 -35.89 14.16
C GLN A 130 -26.33 -36.44 15.37
N ILE A 131 -27.01 -36.67 16.50
CA ILE A 131 -26.35 -37.18 17.71
C ILE A 131 -25.97 -38.63 17.43
N ARG A 132 -24.72 -38.86 17.01
CA ARG A 132 -24.17 -40.20 16.79
C ARG A 132 -23.55 -40.69 18.08
N THR A 133 -23.93 -41.88 18.53
CA THR A 133 -23.36 -42.52 19.72
C THR A 133 -22.44 -43.65 19.27
N ARG A 134 -21.26 -43.77 19.89
CA ARG A 134 -20.32 -44.83 19.54
C ARG A 134 -20.85 -46.18 20.03
N ILE A 135 -20.54 -47.25 19.31
CA ILE A 135 -20.78 -48.61 19.78
C ILE A 135 -20.14 -48.84 21.16
N ASN A 136 -20.78 -49.65 22.02
CA ASN A 136 -20.39 -49.93 23.40
C ASN A 136 -20.47 -48.74 24.39
N GLU A 137 -20.76 -47.53 23.91
CA GLU A 137 -21.00 -46.33 24.72
C GLU A 137 -22.51 -45.98 24.82
N VAL A 138 -23.40 -46.84 24.30
CA VAL A 138 -24.86 -46.66 24.39
C VAL A 138 -25.34 -46.99 25.79
N ASN A 139 -25.83 -45.97 26.50
CA ASN A 139 -26.33 -46.06 27.88
C ASN A 139 -27.68 -46.80 27.96
N SER A 140 -28.01 -47.36 29.14
CA SER A 140 -29.23 -48.14 29.39
C SER A 140 -30.55 -47.36 29.25
N GLY A 141 -30.50 -46.03 29.13
CA GLY A 141 -31.66 -45.20 28.76
C GLY A 141 -32.07 -45.30 27.27
N TYR A 142 -31.26 -45.93 26.43
CA TYR A 142 -31.49 -46.07 24.99
C TYR A 142 -31.60 -47.54 24.58
N LEU A 143 -32.28 -47.78 23.46
CA LEU A 143 -32.35 -49.08 22.79
C LEU A 143 -31.80 -48.95 21.36
N ILE A 144 -31.04 -49.94 20.89
CA ILE A 144 -30.55 -49.99 19.51
C ILE A 144 -31.55 -50.81 18.68
N ILE A 145 -31.93 -50.31 17.50
CA ILE A 145 -32.72 -51.07 16.51
C ILE A 145 -32.19 -50.73 15.11
N ASN A 146 -31.79 -51.74 14.34
CA ASN A 146 -31.23 -51.65 12.97
C ASN A 146 -30.08 -50.62 12.85
N GLY A 147 -29.21 -50.58 13.87
CA GLY A 147 -28.09 -49.64 13.97
C GLY A 147 -28.46 -48.19 14.35
N ARG A 148 -29.66 -47.95 14.88
CA ARG A 148 -30.13 -46.64 15.37
C ARG A 148 -30.44 -46.64 16.85
N SER A 149 -30.06 -45.58 17.56
CA SER A 149 -30.43 -45.36 18.96
C SER A 149 -31.80 -44.69 19.07
N PHE A 150 -32.66 -45.27 19.91
CA PHE A 150 -33.99 -44.76 20.26
C PHE A 150 -34.02 -44.39 21.74
N ASP A 151 -34.53 -43.20 22.05
CA ASP A 151 -34.78 -42.77 23.43
C ASP A 151 -36.12 -43.36 23.89
N LEU A 152 -36.05 -44.30 24.83
CA LEU A 152 -37.22 -45.01 25.36
C LEU A 152 -37.44 -44.72 26.85
N THR A 153 -36.76 -43.72 27.42
CA THR A 153 -36.87 -43.33 28.83
C THR A 153 -38.30 -43.01 29.27
N SER A 154 -39.10 -42.41 28.36
CA SER A 154 -40.51 -42.08 28.58
C SER A 154 -41.49 -43.03 27.86
N SER A 155 -41.00 -44.10 27.25
CA SER A 155 -41.83 -45.04 26.49
C SER A 155 -42.68 -45.94 27.41
N GLN A 156 -43.82 -46.39 26.87
CA GLN A 156 -44.76 -47.29 27.53
C GLN A 156 -45.14 -48.39 26.54
N HIS A 157 -45.04 -49.65 26.96
CA HIS A 157 -45.35 -50.81 26.14
C HIS A 157 -46.82 -51.24 26.30
N PRO A 158 -47.53 -51.62 25.22
CA PRO A 158 -48.85 -52.25 25.34
C PRO A 158 -48.76 -53.61 26.04
N ALA A 159 -49.88 -54.14 26.54
CA ALA A 159 -49.89 -55.47 27.16
C ALA A 159 -49.43 -56.57 26.16
N ALA A 160 -48.52 -57.43 26.59
CA ALA A 160 -48.08 -58.64 25.88
C ALA A 160 -47.84 -59.78 26.88
N ALA A 161 -47.75 -61.04 26.44
CA ALA A 161 -47.57 -62.15 27.38
C ALA A 161 -46.25 -61.98 28.17
N GLY A 162 -46.32 -61.90 29.50
CA GLY A 162 -45.17 -61.61 30.37
C GLY A 162 -44.83 -60.11 30.53
N ILE A 163 -45.55 -59.19 29.88
CA ILE A 163 -45.30 -57.75 29.89
C ILE A 163 -46.59 -56.99 30.23
N GLY A 164 -46.64 -56.36 31.40
CA GLY A 164 -47.79 -55.55 31.83
C GLY A 164 -47.98 -54.30 30.96
N GLU A 165 -49.22 -53.85 30.83
CA GLU A 165 -49.55 -52.59 30.15
C GLU A 165 -48.85 -51.40 30.83
N GLY A 166 -48.31 -50.48 30.03
CA GLY A 166 -47.66 -49.27 30.54
C GLY A 166 -46.23 -49.49 31.08
N THR A 167 -45.71 -50.71 31.03
CA THR A 167 -44.33 -51.00 31.48
C THR A 167 -43.27 -50.43 30.53
N ASN A 168 -42.11 -50.05 31.07
CA ASN A 168 -40.98 -49.59 30.29
C ASN A 168 -39.97 -50.74 30.11
N ILE A 169 -39.71 -51.13 28.86
CA ILE A 169 -38.91 -52.29 28.48
C ILE A 169 -37.40 -52.14 28.75
N LEU A 170 -36.92 -50.93 29.05
CA LEU A 170 -35.51 -50.67 29.37
C LEU A 170 -35.10 -51.30 30.70
N TYR A 171 -36.06 -51.43 31.63
CA TYR A 171 -35.87 -51.90 33.00
C TYR A 171 -36.39 -53.34 33.18
N PRO A 172 -36.17 -53.99 34.33
CA PRO A 172 -36.77 -55.30 34.63
C PRO A 172 -38.30 -55.27 34.47
N PRO A 173 -38.93 -56.33 33.92
CA PRO A 173 -38.38 -57.68 33.77
C PRO A 173 -37.54 -57.93 32.51
N ILE A 174 -37.60 -57.08 31.48
CA ILE A 174 -36.92 -57.34 30.19
C ILE A 174 -35.46 -56.87 30.20
N ASN A 175 -35.20 -55.72 30.83
CA ASN A 175 -33.86 -55.11 30.92
C ASN A 175 -33.18 -54.94 29.55
N ALA A 176 -33.90 -54.36 28.59
CA ALA A 176 -33.42 -54.14 27.22
C ALA A 176 -32.52 -52.88 27.08
N GLY A 177 -32.30 -52.12 28.16
CA GLY A 177 -31.47 -50.91 28.11
C GLY A 177 -30.04 -51.17 27.65
N GLY A 178 -29.57 -50.41 26.65
CA GLY A 178 -28.22 -50.54 26.08
C GLY A 178 -28.02 -51.80 25.21
N LYS A 179 -29.08 -52.55 24.94
CA LYS A 179 -29.09 -53.72 24.05
C LYS A 179 -29.57 -53.36 22.65
N ASP A 180 -29.36 -54.30 21.74
CA ASP A 180 -29.90 -54.27 20.38
C ASP A 180 -31.14 -55.16 20.28
N ALA A 181 -32.22 -54.58 19.76
CA ALA A 181 -33.53 -55.19 19.55
C ALA A 181 -33.89 -55.31 18.06
N SER A 182 -32.90 -55.28 17.16
CA SER A 182 -33.10 -55.45 15.71
C SER A 182 -33.91 -56.70 15.37
N PHE A 183 -33.70 -57.82 16.08
CA PHE A 183 -34.47 -59.04 15.87
C PHE A 183 -35.94 -58.95 16.33
N LEU A 184 -36.33 -57.97 17.17
CA LEU A 184 -37.74 -57.72 17.47
C LEU A 184 -38.46 -57.04 16.28
N PHE A 185 -37.72 -56.21 15.52
CA PHE A 185 -38.22 -55.33 14.46
C PHE A 185 -37.54 -55.63 13.10
N GLN A 186 -37.38 -56.91 12.76
CA GLN A 186 -36.74 -57.38 11.53
C GLN A 186 -37.42 -56.81 10.28
N ASN A 187 -36.65 -56.48 9.25
CA ASN A 187 -37.19 -56.09 7.94
C ASN A 187 -37.18 -57.31 7.01
N VAL A 188 -38.25 -58.10 7.08
CA VAL A 188 -38.42 -59.32 6.27
C VAL A 188 -39.01 -59.03 4.90
N ASN A 189 -38.70 -59.89 3.92
CA ASN A 189 -39.26 -59.92 2.57
C ASN A 189 -39.04 -58.63 1.73
N GLY A 190 -38.08 -57.79 2.14
CA GLY A 190 -37.57 -56.66 1.36
C GLY A 190 -36.60 -57.12 0.27
N ASN A 191 -35.35 -56.68 0.36
CA ASN A 191 -34.28 -57.16 -0.54
C ASN A 191 -33.99 -58.67 -0.36
N CYS A 192 -34.40 -59.26 0.77
CA CYS A 192 -34.30 -60.70 1.04
C CYS A 192 -35.32 -61.60 0.29
N LYS A 193 -36.36 -61.03 -0.35
CA LYS A 193 -37.38 -61.85 -1.03
C LYS A 193 -36.75 -62.69 -2.15
N GLY A 194 -37.00 -64.00 -2.13
CA GLY A 194 -36.43 -64.97 -3.07
C GLY A 194 -34.95 -65.31 -2.86
N LEU A 195 -34.32 -64.79 -1.80
CA LEU A 195 -32.99 -65.24 -1.34
C LEU A 195 -33.10 -66.11 -0.09
N ILE A 196 -34.04 -65.79 0.80
CA ILE A 196 -34.32 -66.51 2.03
C ILE A 196 -35.70 -67.14 1.87
N THR A 197 -35.77 -68.47 1.84
CA THR A 197 -36.99 -69.24 1.47
C THR A 197 -37.34 -70.30 2.52
N PRO A 198 -38.63 -70.59 2.75
CA PRO A 198 -39.05 -71.65 3.68
C PRO A 198 -38.64 -73.04 3.18
N ARG A 199 -38.25 -73.92 4.11
CA ARG A 199 -38.09 -75.37 3.86
C ARG A 199 -39.44 -76.09 3.94
N ASP A 200 -39.48 -77.33 3.45
CA ASP A 200 -40.71 -78.17 3.40
C ASP A 200 -41.40 -78.38 4.77
N ASN A 201 -40.65 -78.29 5.88
CA ASN A 201 -41.14 -78.45 7.26
C ASN A 201 -41.09 -77.13 8.07
N CYS A 202 -41.24 -75.97 7.41
CA CYS A 202 -41.12 -74.67 8.06
C CYS A 202 -42.20 -74.43 9.15
N SER A 203 -41.75 -74.14 10.37
CA SER A 203 -42.56 -73.79 11.55
C SER A 203 -42.97 -72.31 11.59
N ILE A 204 -42.33 -71.47 10.77
CA ILE A 204 -42.56 -70.02 10.69
C ILE A 204 -43.76 -69.77 9.76
N PRO A 205 -44.75 -68.92 10.14
CA PRO A 205 -45.83 -68.55 9.24
C PRO A 205 -45.31 -67.88 7.95
N TYR A 206 -45.73 -68.41 6.79
CA TYR A 206 -45.47 -67.84 5.47
C TYR A 206 -46.76 -67.78 4.62
N ASN A 207 -46.77 -66.97 3.57
CA ASN A 207 -47.89 -66.84 2.61
C ASN A 207 -47.62 -67.57 1.28
N ASP A 208 -48.60 -67.57 0.38
CA ASP A 208 -48.51 -68.22 -0.95
C ASP A 208 -47.33 -67.70 -1.81
N ASP A 209 -46.87 -66.46 -1.56
CA ASP A 209 -45.72 -65.81 -2.22
C ASP A 209 -44.36 -66.14 -1.52
N GLN A 210 -44.35 -67.12 -0.61
CA GLN A 210 -43.20 -67.55 0.21
C GLN A 210 -42.62 -66.47 1.15
N GLU A 211 -43.42 -65.47 1.52
CA GLU A 211 -42.99 -64.40 2.42
C GLU A 211 -43.09 -64.85 3.89
N LEU A 212 -41.95 -64.91 4.58
CA LEU A 212 -41.82 -65.37 5.97
C LEU A 212 -42.10 -64.26 6.99
N ALA A 213 -42.70 -64.60 8.13
CA ALA A 213 -43.00 -63.62 9.19
C ALA A 213 -41.76 -63.09 9.96
N TRP A 214 -40.70 -63.89 10.09
CA TRP A 214 -39.39 -63.54 10.67
C TRP A 214 -38.30 -64.49 10.12
N TYR A 215 -37.01 -64.14 10.31
CA TYR A 215 -35.87 -65.00 9.94
C TYR A 215 -35.00 -65.40 11.14
N MET A 216 -34.85 -64.48 12.10
CA MET A 216 -34.08 -64.64 13.34
C MET A 216 -35.03 -64.87 14.53
N PRO A 217 -34.60 -65.52 15.63
CA PRO A 217 -35.41 -65.58 16.86
C PRO A 217 -35.52 -64.17 17.43
N CYS A 218 -36.76 -63.70 17.64
CA CYS A 218 -37.05 -62.34 18.05
C CYS A 218 -36.66 -62.09 19.51
N ARG A 219 -35.38 -61.77 19.73
CA ARG A 219 -34.73 -61.55 21.02
C ARG A 219 -33.86 -60.31 21.00
N VAL A 220 -33.53 -59.79 22.18
CA VAL A 220 -32.53 -58.73 22.33
C VAL A 220 -31.14 -59.34 22.54
N PHE A 221 -30.12 -58.74 21.95
CA PHE A 221 -28.71 -59.13 22.09
C PHE A 221 -27.84 -57.95 22.52
N SER A 222 -26.66 -58.23 23.05
CA SER A 222 -25.77 -57.25 23.67
C SER A 222 -24.94 -56.51 22.61
N GLN A 223 -24.74 -55.21 22.81
CA GLN A 223 -24.10 -54.32 21.82
C GLN A 223 -22.63 -54.67 21.52
N ASP A 224 -21.97 -55.42 22.40
CA ASP A 224 -20.61 -55.94 22.27
C ASP A 224 -20.51 -57.22 21.42
N GLY A 225 -21.64 -57.87 21.11
CA GLY A 225 -21.67 -59.13 20.36
C GLY A 225 -21.18 -60.34 21.15
N SER A 226 -21.22 -60.30 22.49
CA SER A 226 -20.80 -61.43 23.35
C SER A 226 -21.84 -62.57 23.46
N ASP A 227 -23.09 -62.31 23.09
CA ASP A 227 -24.18 -63.28 23.20
C ASP A 227 -24.09 -64.37 22.13
N SER A 228 -24.12 -65.64 22.58
CA SER A 228 -24.30 -66.80 21.71
C SER A 228 -25.77 -66.94 21.27
N VAL A 229 -25.99 -67.64 20.16
CA VAL A 229 -27.33 -68.03 19.67
C VAL A 229 -28.17 -68.64 20.80
N ASN A 230 -29.44 -68.26 20.89
CA ASN A 230 -30.29 -68.56 22.04
C ASN A 230 -31.71 -68.94 21.61
N ASP A 231 -31.87 -70.20 21.23
CA ASP A 231 -33.09 -70.76 20.66
C ASP A 231 -34.03 -71.38 21.70
N THR A 232 -33.91 -70.94 22.97
CA THR A 232 -34.83 -71.39 24.02
C THR A 232 -36.26 -70.93 23.72
N GLU A 233 -37.27 -71.79 23.91
CA GLU A 233 -38.67 -71.38 23.83
C GLU A 233 -39.16 -70.89 25.21
N VAL A 234 -39.78 -69.71 25.27
CA VAL A 234 -40.31 -69.12 26.52
C VAL A 234 -41.83 -69.19 26.61
N TYR A 235 -42.52 -68.85 25.51
CA TYR A 235 -43.98 -68.85 25.42
C TYR A 235 -44.46 -69.60 24.17
N TYR A 236 -44.00 -69.18 22.99
CA TYR A 236 -44.21 -69.84 21.69
C TYR A 236 -43.26 -69.23 20.65
N ASN A 237 -43.05 -69.92 19.52
CA ASN A 237 -42.17 -69.45 18.45
C ASN A 237 -42.71 -68.17 17.80
N GLY A 238 -41.84 -67.16 17.75
CA GLY A 238 -42.17 -65.81 17.28
C GLY A 238 -42.85 -64.89 18.30
N TRP A 239 -43.00 -65.29 19.58
CA TRP A 239 -43.73 -64.52 20.61
C TRP A 239 -43.37 -63.02 20.68
N ALA A 240 -42.08 -62.67 20.57
CA ALA A 240 -41.61 -61.29 20.67
C ALA A 240 -41.44 -60.57 19.30
N CYS A 241 -41.83 -61.21 18.20
CA CYS A 241 -41.73 -60.62 16.86
C CYS A 241 -42.79 -59.54 16.65
N HIS A 242 -42.38 -58.31 16.40
CA HIS A 242 -43.29 -57.19 16.18
C HIS A 242 -43.74 -57.16 14.71
N THR A 243 -44.53 -58.15 14.29
CA THR A 243 -45.04 -58.30 12.92
C THR A 243 -46.38 -57.58 12.69
N SER A 244 -47.15 -57.30 13.74
CA SER A 244 -48.47 -56.67 13.63
C SER A 244 -48.40 -55.21 13.18
N GLU A 245 -49.43 -54.74 12.45
CA GLU A 245 -49.49 -53.37 11.94
C GLU A 245 -49.45 -52.32 13.07
N VAL A 246 -50.11 -52.61 14.20
CA VAL A 246 -50.13 -51.74 15.38
C VAL A 246 -48.73 -51.59 15.97
N ALA A 247 -48.00 -52.70 16.10
CA ALA A 247 -46.63 -52.70 16.62
C ALA A 247 -45.66 -51.96 15.67
N ARG A 248 -45.79 -52.17 14.35
CA ARG A 248 -44.98 -51.45 13.34
C ARG A 248 -45.29 -49.96 13.31
N ARG A 249 -46.55 -49.56 13.40
CA ARG A 249 -46.97 -48.15 13.47
C ARG A 249 -46.46 -47.47 14.73
N ALA A 250 -46.44 -48.17 15.87
CA ALA A 250 -45.82 -47.69 17.10
C ALA A 250 -44.31 -47.49 16.92
N TYR A 251 -43.59 -48.48 16.38
CA TYR A 251 -42.15 -48.41 16.09
C TYR A 251 -41.78 -47.23 15.17
N TYR A 252 -42.50 -47.03 14.05
CA TYR A 252 -42.22 -45.92 13.14
C TYR A 252 -42.51 -44.53 13.72
N ASN A 253 -43.30 -44.44 14.80
CA ASN A 253 -43.56 -43.20 15.53
C ASN A 253 -42.54 -42.94 16.67
N LEU A 254 -41.62 -43.87 16.95
CA LEU A 254 -40.59 -43.66 17.99
C LEU A 254 -39.58 -42.60 17.57
N LYS A 255 -39.17 -41.78 18.54
CA LYS A 255 -38.18 -40.72 18.32
C LYS A 255 -36.77 -41.31 18.23
N VAL A 256 -36.21 -41.31 17.02
CA VAL A 256 -34.80 -41.60 16.78
C VAL A 256 -33.93 -40.52 17.43
N ASN A 257 -32.96 -40.92 18.26
CA ASN A 257 -31.96 -40.04 18.85
C ASN A 257 -30.80 -39.79 17.85
N GLY A 258 -30.33 -40.86 17.21
CA GLY A 258 -29.41 -40.84 16.07
C GLY A 258 -28.76 -42.20 15.79
N ASP A 259 -27.95 -42.28 14.74
CA ASP A 259 -27.35 -43.55 14.32
C ASP A 259 -26.18 -43.97 15.24
N VAL A 260 -26.02 -45.28 15.46
CA VAL A 260 -24.87 -45.86 16.17
C VAL A 260 -23.69 -45.93 15.21
N TYR A 261 -22.53 -45.41 15.61
CA TYR A 261 -21.35 -45.34 14.74
C TYR A 261 -20.18 -46.20 15.22
N PHE A 262 -19.39 -46.63 14.24
CA PHE A 262 -18.14 -47.36 14.39
C PHE A 262 -17.03 -46.57 13.71
N THR A 263 -15.84 -46.47 14.31
CA THR A 263 -14.65 -45.99 13.61
C THR A 263 -13.98 -47.14 12.83
N TRP A 264 -13.11 -46.82 11.87
CA TRP A 264 -12.29 -47.84 11.18
C TRP A 264 -11.36 -48.61 12.12
N ASP A 265 -11.06 -48.07 13.30
CA ASP A 265 -10.28 -48.76 14.34
C ASP A 265 -11.16 -49.73 15.13
N ASP A 266 -12.41 -49.36 15.42
CA ASP A 266 -13.39 -50.22 16.09
C ASP A 266 -13.72 -51.48 15.26
N ILE A 267 -13.80 -51.35 13.93
CA ILE A 267 -14.10 -52.49 13.03
C ILE A 267 -12.88 -53.42 12.91
N ARG A 268 -11.66 -52.87 12.79
CA ARG A 268 -10.43 -53.66 12.63
C ARG A 268 -9.94 -54.32 13.91
N ASN A 269 -10.29 -53.79 15.08
CA ASN A 269 -9.89 -54.29 16.40
C ASN A 269 -11.07 -54.94 17.16
N SER A 270 -12.14 -55.33 16.46
CA SER A 270 -13.30 -56.00 17.06
C SER A 270 -13.04 -57.49 17.25
N SER A 271 -13.60 -58.06 18.32
CA SER A 271 -13.81 -59.51 18.45
C SER A 271 -14.95 -60.04 17.56
N ARG A 272 -15.77 -59.15 16.98
CA ARG A 272 -16.88 -59.49 16.09
C ARG A 272 -16.44 -59.56 14.62
N ASN A 273 -17.15 -60.34 13.82
CA ASN A 273 -16.91 -60.38 12.37
C ASN A 273 -17.65 -59.22 11.66
N LEU A 274 -17.07 -58.02 11.77
CA LEU A 274 -17.65 -56.81 11.21
C LEU A 274 -17.14 -56.52 9.79
N VAL A 275 -18.07 -56.18 8.90
CA VAL A 275 -17.78 -55.71 7.53
C VAL A 275 -18.58 -54.45 7.21
N VAL A 276 -18.08 -53.64 6.27
CA VAL A 276 -18.78 -52.43 5.79
C VAL A 276 -19.39 -52.69 4.41
N TYR A 277 -20.67 -52.34 4.23
CA TYR A 277 -21.33 -52.31 2.93
C TYR A 277 -22.15 -51.03 2.76
N SER A 278 -21.83 -50.25 1.74
CA SER A 278 -22.45 -48.96 1.40
C SER A 278 -22.55 -48.01 2.61
N GLY A 279 -21.53 -48.01 3.48
CA GLY A 279 -21.46 -47.22 4.71
C GLY A 279 -22.27 -47.75 5.91
N SER A 280 -23.01 -48.86 5.76
CA SER A 280 -23.59 -49.60 6.89
C SER A 280 -22.60 -50.62 7.41
N VAL A 281 -22.55 -50.80 8.74
CA VAL A 281 -21.74 -51.83 9.40
C VAL A 281 -22.63 -53.04 9.66
N LEU A 282 -22.18 -54.19 9.18
CA LEU A 282 -22.85 -55.47 9.28
C LEU A 282 -22.03 -56.39 10.19
N ASP A 283 -22.70 -57.12 11.08
CA ASP A 283 -22.05 -58.18 11.86
C ASP A 283 -22.43 -59.55 11.29
N LEU A 284 -21.47 -60.21 10.64
CA LEU A 284 -21.69 -61.50 9.98
C LEU A 284 -21.87 -62.64 10.98
N ASN A 285 -21.48 -62.47 12.26
CA ASN A 285 -21.78 -63.46 13.30
C ASN A 285 -23.28 -63.56 13.57
N LEU A 286 -24.06 -62.52 13.28
CA LEU A 286 -25.53 -62.55 13.42
C LEU A 286 -26.21 -63.45 12.37
N ILE A 287 -25.52 -63.87 11.29
CA ILE A 287 -26.03 -64.86 10.33
C ILE A 287 -26.27 -66.21 11.01
N ASN A 288 -25.51 -66.55 12.06
CA ASN A 288 -25.69 -67.78 12.83
C ASN A 288 -26.99 -67.82 13.66
N TRP A 289 -27.71 -66.70 13.75
CA TRP A 289 -29.02 -66.62 14.40
C TRP A 289 -30.18 -66.88 13.42
N ILE A 290 -29.92 -67.13 12.12
CA ILE A 290 -30.98 -67.52 11.18
C ILE A 290 -31.45 -68.93 11.54
N LEU A 291 -32.77 -69.13 11.63
CA LEU A 291 -33.38 -70.42 11.95
C LEU A 291 -33.23 -71.41 10.77
N THR A 292 -32.06 -72.04 10.66
CA THR A 292 -31.68 -72.93 9.54
C THR A 292 -32.54 -74.19 9.41
N ASP A 293 -33.22 -74.60 10.48
CA ASP A 293 -34.14 -75.75 10.46
C ASP A 293 -35.43 -75.45 9.67
N ASP A 294 -35.89 -74.20 9.71
CA ASP A 294 -37.11 -73.72 9.06
C ASP A 294 -36.85 -73.10 7.67
N VAL A 295 -35.63 -72.60 7.44
CA VAL A 295 -35.31 -71.66 6.36
C VAL A 295 -34.02 -72.04 5.61
N GLU A 296 -33.98 -71.75 4.31
CA GLU A 296 -32.80 -71.88 3.45
C GLU A 296 -32.32 -70.49 2.97
N TYR A 297 -31.00 -70.31 2.84
CA TYR A 297 -30.36 -69.06 2.39
C TYR A 297 -29.15 -69.38 1.48
N PRO A 298 -28.60 -68.40 0.72
CA PRO A 298 -27.56 -68.68 -0.27
C PRO A 298 -26.19 -68.90 0.35
N GLU A 299 -25.40 -69.85 -0.20
CA GLU A 299 -24.01 -70.17 0.22
C GLU A 299 -23.07 -68.94 0.32
N LEU A 300 -23.39 -67.85 -0.37
CA LEU A 300 -22.68 -66.57 -0.26
C LEU A 300 -22.66 -66.02 1.17
N PHE A 301 -23.68 -66.30 1.99
CA PHE A 301 -23.75 -65.84 3.38
C PHE A 301 -22.71 -66.55 4.24
N ASP A 302 -22.62 -67.88 4.14
CA ASP A 302 -21.57 -68.68 4.80
C ASP A 302 -20.18 -68.26 4.31
N LYS A 303 -20.00 -68.10 2.99
CA LYS A 303 -18.72 -67.64 2.42
C LYS A 303 -18.28 -66.29 2.98
N LEU A 304 -19.19 -65.32 3.13
CA LEU A 304 -18.86 -64.01 3.71
C LEU A 304 -18.53 -64.12 5.20
N ARG A 305 -19.24 -64.98 5.95
CA ARG A 305 -19.03 -65.19 7.38
C ARG A 305 -17.71 -65.92 7.68
N ASP A 306 -17.39 -66.97 6.93
CA ASP A 306 -16.32 -67.90 7.29
C ASP A 306 -14.96 -67.53 6.69
N ASP A 307 -14.93 -66.64 5.68
CA ASP A 307 -13.69 -66.15 5.07
C ASP A 307 -13.13 -64.94 5.86
N PRO A 308 -12.01 -65.09 6.59
CA PRO A 308 -11.45 -64.02 7.41
C PRO A 308 -10.85 -62.87 6.57
N THR A 309 -10.73 -63.02 5.25
CA THR A 309 -10.17 -61.95 4.39
C THR A 309 -11.10 -60.74 4.25
N TYR A 310 -12.40 -60.89 4.52
CA TYR A 310 -13.36 -59.79 4.45
C TYR A 310 -13.53 -59.03 5.78
N GLN A 311 -13.16 -59.62 6.91
CA GLN A 311 -13.29 -59.03 8.24
C GLN A 311 -12.50 -57.71 8.33
N GLY A 312 -13.13 -56.65 8.84
CA GLY A 312 -12.48 -55.34 8.99
C GLY A 312 -12.44 -54.47 7.73
N LEU A 313 -13.01 -54.92 6.60
CA LEU A 313 -12.93 -54.24 5.30
C LEU A 313 -14.29 -53.77 4.76
N ASP A 314 -14.23 -52.93 3.71
CA ASP A 314 -15.38 -52.54 2.91
C ASP A 314 -15.59 -53.51 1.73
N ILE A 315 -16.66 -54.29 1.79
CA ILE A 315 -17.02 -55.27 0.75
C ILE A 315 -17.88 -54.68 -0.37
N SER A 316 -18.20 -53.38 -0.35
CA SER A 316 -19.01 -52.69 -1.38
C SER A 316 -18.43 -52.79 -2.79
N MET A 317 -17.10 -52.82 -2.91
CA MET A 317 -16.41 -52.95 -4.19
C MET A 317 -16.11 -54.41 -4.56
N VAL A 318 -16.24 -55.35 -3.62
CA VAL A 318 -16.11 -56.80 -3.85
C VAL A 318 -17.40 -57.33 -4.48
N LEU A 319 -18.55 -57.00 -3.88
CA LEU A 319 -19.87 -57.48 -4.28
C LEU A 319 -20.43 -56.65 -5.44
N THR A 320 -19.92 -56.90 -6.64
CA THR A 320 -20.30 -56.17 -7.86
C THR A 320 -21.41 -56.84 -8.66
N ASN A 321 -21.60 -58.15 -8.52
CA ASN A 321 -22.61 -58.87 -9.30
C ASN A 321 -24.03 -58.49 -8.84
N PRO A 322 -25.04 -58.45 -9.73
CA PRO A 322 -26.40 -58.05 -9.35
C PRO A 322 -27.02 -58.92 -8.24
N SER A 323 -26.78 -60.23 -8.27
CA SER A 323 -27.21 -61.19 -7.24
C SER A 323 -26.50 -60.95 -5.90
N GLU A 324 -25.17 -60.80 -5.92
CA GLU A 324 -24.37 -60.45 -4.73
C GLU A 324 -24.79 -59.11 -4.12
N ARG A 325 -25.15 -58.12 -4.94
CA ARG A 325 -25.65 -56.82 -4.48
C ARG A 325 -27.03 -56.93 -3.83
N GLN A 326 -27.89 -57.82 -4.33
CA GLN A 326 -29.17 -58.10 -3.68
C GLN A 326 -28.95 -58.81 -2.34
N ALA A 327 -28.07 -59.80 -2.29
CA ALA A 327 -27.64 -60.48 -1.07
C ALA A 327 -27.06 -59.51 -0.02
N ALA A 328 -26.17 -58.62 -0.42
CA ALA A 328 -25.61 -57.59 0.47
C ALA A 328 -26.65 -56.58 0.98
N ARG A 329 -27.65 -56.23 0.15
CA ARG A 329 -28.78 -55.40 0.58
C ARG A 329 -29.69 -56.16 1.55
N CYS A 330 -29.93 -57.45 1.33
CA CYS A 330 -30.63 -58.31 2.29
C CYS A 330 -29.89 -58.35 3.63
N LEU A 331 -28.58 -58.63 3.65
CA LEU A 331 -27.75 -58.57 4.87
C LEU A 331 -27.84 -57.20 5.57
N THR A 332 -27.95 -56.10 4.82
CA THR A 332 -28.17 -54.74 5.36
C THR A 332 -29.53 -54.55 6.03
N GLU A 333 -30.53 -55.38 5.72
CA GLU A 333 -31.86 -55.38 6.37
C GLU A 333 -31.94 -56.27 7.61
N ILE A 334 -31.08 -57.29 7.72
CA ILE A 334 -31.17 -58.34 8.78
C ILE A 334 -30.02 -58.35 9.80
N VAL A 335 -28.79 -57.94 9.44
CA VAL A 335 -27.60 -58.00 10.31
C VAL A 335 -26.87 -56.65 10.47
N LYS A 336 -27.57 -55.54 10.20
CA LYS A 336 -27.03 -54.19 10.36
C LYS A 336 -27.00 -53.74 11.83
N VAL A 337 -25.79 -53.45 12.31
CA VAL A 337 -25.52 -53.01 13.69
C VAL A 337 -25.16 -51.53 13.82
N GLY A 338 -24.89 -50.84 12.71
CA GLY A 338 -24.61 -49.40 12.72
C GLY A 338 -24.16 -48.84 11.38
N VAL A 339 -23.42 -47.74 11.43
CA VAL A 339 -22.87 -47.03 10.27
C VAL A 339 -21.40 -46.64 10.51
N ILE A 340 -20.59 -46.62 9.46
CA ILE A 340 -19.19 -46.19 9.57
C ILE A 340 -19.10 -44.68 9.87
N ASP A 341 -18.13 -44.27 10.68
CA ASP A 341 -17.84 -42.85 10.86
C ASP A 341 -17.25 -42.27 9.58
N SER A 342 -17.87 -41.19 9.09
CA SER A 342 -17.47 -40.50 7.88
C SER A 342 -17.87 -39.05 7.98
N ASP A 343 -16.88 -38.16 7.87
CA ASP A 343 -17.14 -36.74 7.72
C ASP A 343 -17.91 -36.52 6.41
N THR A 344 -18.97 -35.70 6.45
CA THR A 344 -19.65 -35.31 5.22
C THR A 344 -18.70 -34.52 4.32
N ILE A 345 -18.84 -34.67 3.00
CA ILE A 345 -18.03 -33.95 2.00
C ILE A 345 -18.00 -32.43 2.28
N GLY A 346 -19.09 -31.87 2.80
CA GLY A 346 -19.17 -30.48 3.22
C GLY A 346 -18.27 -30.12 4.41
N CYS A 347 -18.24 -30.95 5.46
CA CYS A 347 -17.36 -30.75 6.61
C CYS A 347 -15.87 -30.89 6.22
N ILE A 348 -15.53 -31.87 5.37
CA ILE A 348 -14.17 -32.05 4.82
C ILE A 348 -13.76 -30.81 4.01
N ALA A 349 -14.59 -30.37 3.07
CA ALA A 349 -14.33 -29.19 2.25
C ALA A 349 -14.16 -27.92 3.10
N SER A 350 -14.99 -27.76 4.16
CA SER A 350 -14.85 -26.65 5.10
C SER A 350 -13.52 -26.67 5.84
N ARG A 351 -13.06 -27.85 6.31
CA ARG A 351 -11.78 -27.99 7.00
C ARG A 351 -10.61 -27.63 6.10
N ILE A 352 -10.64 -28.04 4.82
CA ILE A 352 -9.62 -27.69 3.82
C ILE A 352 -9.59 -26.18 3.57
N VAL A 353 -10.74 -25.54 3.31
CA VAL A 353 -10.83 -24.09 3.06
C VAL A 353 -10.34 -23.29 4.26
N LEU A 354 -10.70 -23.70 5.48
CA LEU A 354 -10.24 -23.06 6.71
C LEU A 354 -8.71 -23.15 6.85
N ILE A 355 -8.10 -24.32 6.64
CA ILE A 355 -6.64 -24.48 6.70
C ILE A 355 -5.94 -23.63 5.64
N VAL A 356 -6.41 -23.63 4.39
CA VAL A 356 -5.82 -22.85 3.29
C VAL A 356 -5.90 -21.34 3.58
N SER A 357 -7.05 -20.85 4.05
CA SER A 357 -7.21 -19.43 4.42
C SER A 357 -6.35 -19.02 5.62
N LEU A 358 -6.21 -19.88 6.63
CA LEU A 358 -5.34 -19.64 7.79
C LEU A 358 -3.86 -19.50 7.35
N VAL A 359 -3.37 -20.43 6.51
CA VAL A 359 -2.01 -20.39 5.98
C VAL A 359 -1.77 -19.12 5.14
N PHE A 360 -2.75 -18.71 4.32
CA PHE A 360 -2.65 -17.49 3.54
C PHE A 360 -2.58 -16.22 4.40
N ILE A 361 -3.45 -16.09 5.42
CA ILE A 361 -3.43 -14.93 6.32
C ILE A 361 -2.11 -14.86 7.10
N LEU A 362 -1.66 -16.00 7.63
CA LEU A 362 -0.43 -16.09 8.41
C LEU A 362 0.80 -15.76 7.54
N SER A 363 0.85 -16.21 6.29
CA SER A 363 1.96 -15.90 5.38
C SER A 363 2.06 -14.40 5.06
N VAL A 364 0.93 -13.70 4.88
CA VAL A 364 0.91 -12.24 4.66
C VAL A 364 1.39 -11.47 5.90
N VAL A 365 0.99 -11.91 7.10
CA VAL A 365 1.46 -11.31 8.37
C VAL A 365 2.96 -11.54 8.57
N VAL A 366 3.45 -12.76 8.34
CA VAL A 366 4.88 -13.10 8.43
C VAL A 366 5.70 -12.34 7.38
N ALA A 367 5.22 -12.22 6.14
CA ALA A 367 5.89 -11.43 5.10
C ALA A 367 5.99 -9.94 5.50
N LYS A 368 4.93 -9.35 6.05
CA LYS A 368 4.98 -7.98 6.60
C LYS A 368 5.94 -7.84 7.78
N PHE A 369 5.98 -8.83 8.67
CA PHE A 369 6.92 -8.84 9.79
C PHE A 369 8.37 -8.92 9.30
N ILE A 370 8.69 -9.83 8.37
CA ILE A 370 10.02 -9.94 7.75
C ILE A 370 10.41 -8.65 7.04
N MET A 371 9.50 -8.03 6.28
CA MET A 371 9.73 -6.73 5.64
C MET A 371 10.04 -5.62 6.66
N ALA A 372 9.33 -5.56 7.79
CA ALA A 372 9.58 -4.60 8.86
C ALA A 372 10.92 -4.85 9.57
N CYS A 373 11.26 -6.11 9.83
CA CYS A 373 12.55 -6.53 10.37
C CYS A 373 13.72 -6.17 9.43
N TRP A 374 13.57 -6.46 8.14
CA TRP A 374 14.55 -6.09 7.11
C TRP A 374 14.72 -4.57 7.01
N PHE A 375 13.61 -3.82 7.05
CA PHE A 375 13.66 -2.36 7.07
C PHE A 375 14.42 -1.83 8.29
N ARG A 376 14.11 -2.31 9.51
CA ARG A 376 14.73 -1.83 10.77
C ARG A 376 16.20 -2.24 10.95
N TRP A 377 16.63 -3.37 10.41
CA TRP A 377 18.00 -3.87 10.63
C TRP A 377 18.94 -3.74 9.43
N VAL A 378 18.41 -3.59 8.21
CA VAL A 378 19.21 -3.46 6.98
C VAL A 378 19.01 -2.08 6.34
N THR A 379 17.77 -1.68 6.06
CA THR A 379 17.49 -0.49 5.24
C THR A 379 17.69 0.82 6.01
N SER A 380 17.21 0.91 7.26
CA SER A 380 17.32 2.14 8.05
C SER A 380 18.77 2.50 8.43
N ARG A 381 19.71 1.56 8.34
CA ARG A 381 21.15 1.83 8.52
C ARG A 381 21.83 2.38 7.27
N LYS A 382 21.21 2.20 6.09
CA LYS A 382 21.70 2.75 4.81
C LYS A 382 21.04 4.08 4.44
N GLN A 383 19.85 4.36 4.97
CA GLN A 383 19.21 5.66 4.89
C GLN A 383 19.83 6.56 5.98
N GLY A 384 20.52 7.62 5.58
CA GLY A 384 21.38 8.45 6.43
C GLY A 384 20.68 9.34 7.45
N ALA A 385 19.64 8.84 8.12
CA ALA A 385 19.14 9.45 9.34
C ALA A 385 20.12 9.14 10.48
N THR A 386 20.89 10.13 10.93
CA THR A 386 21.56 10.07 12.22
C THR A 386 20.50 9.77 13.29
N GLU A 387 20.68 8.68 14.06
CA GLU A 387 19.77 8.36 15.16
C GLU A 387 19.95 9.41 16.27
N TYR A 388 19.22 10.53 16.16
CA TYR A 388 19.06 11.49 17.23
C TYR A 388 18.35 10.81 18.40
N ASP A 389 18.90 10.90 19.61
CA ASP A 389 18.21 10.44 20.82
C ASP A 389 16.89 11.21 20.96
N ASN A 390 15.83 10.54 21.42
CA ASN A 390 14.52 11.14 21.64
C ASN A 390 14.63 12.40 22.53
N LYS A 391 15.57 12.43 23.49
CA LYS A 391 15.83 13.63 24.30
C LYS A 391 16.39 14.79 23.48
N THR A 392 17.30 14.51 22.55
CA THR A 392 17.85 15.54 21.65
C THR A 392 16.81 16.04 20.66
N MET A 393 15.90 15.18 20.18
CA MET A 393 14.77 15.60 19.36
C MET A 393 13.78 16.47 20.14
N VAL A 394 13.46 16.12 21.39
CA VAL A 394 12.56 16.93 22.24
C VAL A 394 13.20 18.28 22.57
N ALA A 395 14.48 18.32 22.94
CA ALA A 395 15.21 19.57 23.18
C ALA A 395 15.24 20.44 21.91
N ARG A 396 15.51 19.86 20.74
CA ARG A 396 15.50 20.55 19.44
C ARG A 396 14.12 21.12 19.10
N ASN A 397 13.05 20.38 19.37
CA ASN A 397 11.69 20.88 19.16
C ASN A 397 11.35 22.02 20.14
N GLN A 398 11.81 21.95 21.39
CA GLN A 398 11.65 23.03 22.37
C GLN A 398 12.45 24.29 22.00
N GLU A 399 13.65 24.14 21.41
CA GLU A 399 14.40 25.27 20.81
C GLU A 399 13.60 25.93 19.67
N ILE A 400 12.95 25.13 18.81
CA ILE A 400 12.12 25.63 17.70
C ILE A 400 10.85 26.31 18.23
N GLU A 401 10.14 25.70 19.18
CA GLU A 401 8.95 26.30 19.82
C GLU A 401 9.33 27.63 20.51
N HIS A 402 10.42 27.65 21.28
CA HIS A 402 10.92 28.88 21.90
C HIS A 402 11.35 29.93 20.86
N TRP A 403 11.89 29.53 19.71
CA TRP A 403 12.23 30.46 18.62
C TRP A 403 10.98 31.06 17.96
N VAL A 404 9.91 30.26 17.78
CA VAL A 404 8.62 30.74 17.25
C VAL A 404 7.91 31.66 18.24
N ASP A 405 7.94 31.34 19.54
CA ASP A 405 7.33 32.15 20.60
C ASP A 405 8.15 33.42 20.91
N SER A 406 9.48 33.39 20.69
CA SER A 406 10.32 34.59 20.73
C SER A 406 10.05 35.43 19.48
N ASN A 407 9.22 36.46 19.65
CA ASN A 407 8.81 37.43 18.61
C ASN A 407 9.97 38.36 18.12
N ASP A 408 11.20 37.85 18.04
CA ASP A 408 12.36 38.52 17.47
C ASP A 408 12.27 38.45 15.94
N PRO A 409 12.02 39.57 15.23
CA PRO A 409 11.72 39.52 13.79
C PRO A 409 12.86 38.92 12.96
N ILE A 410 14.12 39.03 13.41
CA ILE A 410 15.24 38.26 12.87
C ILE A 410 16.21 37.93 14.03
N GLY A 411 16.32 36.64 14.38
CA GLY A 411 16.80 36.18 15.69
C GLY A 411 18.20 36.65 16.13
N ALA A 412 18.39 36.67 17.46
CA ALA A 412 19.56 37.22 18.16
C ALA A 412 20.95 36.58 17.86
N GLN A 413 21.07 35.62 16.94
CA GLN A 413 22.29 34.83 16.69
C GLN A 413 22.98 35.07 15.32
N ILE A 414 22.49 35.99 14.49
CA ILE A 414 23.09 36.29 13.18
C ILE A 414 24.54 36.82 13.36
N LYS A 415 25.52 36.12 12.77
CA LYS A 415 26.94 36.46 12.83
C LYS A 415 27.24 37.82 12.19
N THR A 416 28.13 38.60 12.81
CA THR A 416 28.59 39.88 12.27
C THR A 416 29.59 39.67 11.14
N VAL A 417 29.49 40.51 10.11
CA VAL A 417 30.10 40.27 8.80
C VAL A 417 31.29 41.20 8.57
N PRO A 418 32.44 40.69 8.09
CA PRO A 418 33.61 41.52 7.84
C PRO A 418 33.32 42.60 6.79
N PRO A 419 33.87 43.83 6.91
CA PRO A 419 33.44 44.98 6.11
C PRO A 419 33.47 44.82 4.58
N LYS A 420 34.30 43.92 4.03
CA LYS A 420 34.39 43.65 2.58
C LYS A 420 33.34 42.68 2.04
N ALA A 421 32.74 41.86 2.91
CA ALA A 421 31.64 40.95 2.56
C ALA A 421 30.25 41.59 2.74
N ARG A 422 30.20 42.82 3.27
CA ARG A 422 28.94 43.56 3.49
C ARG A 422 28.28 43.92 2.16
N ALA A 423 26.95 43.85 2.09
CA ALA A 423 26.19 44.09 0.86
C ALA A 423 26.50 45.45 0.20
N GLN A 424 26.63 46.51 0.99
CA GLN A 424 26.91 47.88 0.53
C GLN A 424 28.38 48.15 0.16
N TYR A 425 29.31 47.19 0.35
CA TYR A 425 30.73 47.41 0.04
C TYR A 425 30.96 47.46 -1.48
N LYS A 426 31.34 48.64 -1.97
CA LYS A 426 31.81 48.84 -3.35
C LYS A 426 33.30 49.09 -3.34
N THR A 427 34.05 48.37 -4.18
CA THR A 427 35.48 48.64 -4.34
C THR A 427 35.66 50.08 -4.84
N ALA A 428 36.48 50.87 -4.14
CA ALA A 428 36.64 52.28 -4.47
C ALA A 428 37.18 52.43 -5.90
N LYS A 429 36.37 52.95 -6.82
CA LYS A 429 36.77 53.19 -8.22
C LYS A 429 38.00 54.10 -8.23
N THR A 430 39.16 53.54 -8.52
CA THR A 430 40.39 54.31 -8.70
C THR A 430 40.22 55.19 -9.92
N ASN A 431 40.03 56.48 -9.68
CA ASN A 431 39.73 57.47 -10.70
C ASN A 431 40.91 57.63 -11.67
N ARG A 432 40.86 56.96 -12.83
CA ARG A 432 41.79 57.18 -13.95
C ARG A 432 41.08 57.13 -15.30
N GLN A 433 40.86 58.32 -15.86
CA GLN A 433 40.75 58.50 -17.30
C GLN A 433 42.13 58.24 -17.95
N SER A 434 42.26 57.14 -18.67
CA SER A 434 43.33 56.88 -19.65
C SER A 434 42.88 55.73 -20.57
N VAL A 435 42.30 56.02 -21.73
CA VAL A 435 43.03 56.13 -23.02
C VAL A 435 43.79 54.84 -23.36
N PHE A 436 43.23 54.07 -24.30
CA PHE A 436 43.85 52.98 -25.06
C PHE A 436 44.82 52.03 -24.32
N HIS A 437 44.29 50.94 -23.72
CA HIS A 437 45.10 49.73 -23.51
C HIS A 437 44.43 48.45 -23.99
N ARG A 438 45.15 47.81 -24.92
CA ARG A 438 44.93 46.50 -25.53
C ARG A 438 44.96 45.38 -24.48
N SER A 439 43.94 44.52 -24.49
CA SER A 439 43.89 43.19 -23.81
C SER A 439 44.59 43.11 -22.44
N GLN A 440 44.11 43.86 -21.45
CA GLN A 440 44.48 43.56 -20.06
C GLN A 440 43.62 42.39 -19.56
N LYS A 441 44.22 41.19 -19.49
CA LYS A 441 43.73 40.12 -18.63
C LYS A 441 43.53 40.69 -17.23
N LEU A 442 42.44 40.35 -16.54
CA LEU A 442 42.28 40.70 -15.12
C LEU A 442 43.47 40.15 -14.33
N SER A 443 44.40 41.04 -13.97
CA SER A 443 45.50 40.74 -13.07
C SER A 443 44.97 40.84 -11.64
N LEU A 444 44.26 39.81 -11.20
CA LEU A 444 43.68 39.77 -9.86
C LEU A 444 44.79 39.89 -8.78
N GLY A 445 44.51 40.72 -7.78
CA GLY A 445 45.45 41.15 -6.75
C GLY A 445 45.88 40.07 -5.75
N PRO A 446 46.77 40.41 -4.80
CA PRO A 446 47.43 39.45 -3.93
C PRO A 446 46.52 38.86 -2.84
N ASN A 447 46.86 37.64 -2.43
CA ASN A 447 46.12 36.72 -1.56
C ASN A 447 45.62 37.26 -0.18
N ALA A 448 45.98 38.48 0.22
CA ALA A 448 45.61 39.05 1.51
C ALA A 448 44.13 39.47 1.60
N ASP A 449 43.44 39.67 0.48
CA ASP A 449 42.05 40.12 0.46
C ASP A 449 41.02 38.99 0.63
N LEU A 450 41.34 37.74 0.26
CA LEU A 450 40.40 36.62 0.36
C LEU A 450 40.11 36.22 1.81
N SER A 451 41.12 36.31 2.69
CA SER A 451 40.97 36.10 4.13
C SER A 451 40.16 37.18 4.86
N GLN A 452 39.72 38.23 4.14
CA GLN A 452 38.87 39.30 4.67
C GLN A 452 37.39 39.12 4.27
N TYR A 453 37.05 38.05 3.53
CA TYR A 453 35.68 37.66 3.20
C TYR A 453 35.13 36.53 4.09
N TYR A 454 35.97 35.88 4.91
CA TYR A 454 35.60 34.73 5.74
C TYR A 454 36.18 34.84 7.16
N ASP A 455 35.42 34.42 8.15
CA ASP A 455 35.71 34.66 9.57
C ASP A 455 36.95 33.94 10.12
N ASN A 456 37.45 32.91 9.43
CA ASN A 456 38.54 32.06 9.92
C ASN A 456 39.76 32.05 8.96
N PRO A 457 40.67 33.04 9.07
CA PRO A 457 41.80 33.20 8.14
C PRO A 457 42.84 32.08 8.22
N ASN A 458 42.81 31.24 9.28
CA ASN A 458 43.72 30.11 9.45
C ASN A 458 43.22 28.81 8.77
N ALA A 459 41.96 28.76 8.33
CA ALA A 459 41.42 27.64 7.57
C ALA A 459 41.73 27.72 6.06
N LEU A 460 42.22 28.87 5.57
CA LEU A 460 42.65 29.05 4.18
C LEU A 460 44.16 28.85 4.03
N SER A 461 44.56 28.02 3.06
CA SER A 461 45.96 27.88 2.66
C SER A 461 46.49 29.18 2.02
N LYS A 462 47.74 29.55 2.38
CA LYS A 462 48.34 30.88 2.13
C LYS A 462 48.66 31.21 0.66
N THR A 463 48.36 30.31 -0.28
CA THR A 463 48.94 30.32 -1.63
C THR A 463 47.98 30.80 -2.73
N PHE A 464 46.68 30.95 -2.46
CA PHE A 464 45.66 30.97 -3.51
C PHE A 464 45.24 32.34 -4.05
N LYS A 465 45.03 32.36 -5.37
CA LYS A 465 44.42 33.45 -6.15
C LYS A 465 42.94 33.09 -6.43
N TYR A 466 42.11 34.10 -6.67
CA TYR A 466 40.71 33.94 -7.07
C TYR A 466 40.53 32.95 -8.23
N THR A 467 39.56 32.04 -8.11
CA THR A 467 39.11 31.14 -9.18
C THR A 467 37.61 30.90 -9.06
N THR A 468 36.86 31.03 -10.15
CA THR A 468 35.57 30.33 -10.30
C THR A 468 35.86 28.84 -10.52
N MET A 469 34.94 27.93 -10.15
CA MET A 469 35.14 26.48 -10.35
C MET A 469 35.42 26.14 -11.82
N SER A 470 34.83 26.88 -12.76
CA SER A 470 35.12 26.79 -14.21
C SER A 470 36.58 27.08 -14.55
N THR A 471 37.19 28.13 -13.97
CA THR A 471 38.63 28.38 -14.13
C THR A 471 39.50 27.32 -13.44
N GLN A 472 39.05 26.77 -12.31
CA GLN A 472 39.78 25.78 -11.54
C GLN A 472 39.80 24.41 -12.26
N ALA A 473 38.69 23.98 -12.83
CA ALA A 473 38.59 22.81 -13.71
C ALA A 473 39.49 22.95 -14.96
N ALA A 474 39.48 24.12 -15.61
CA ALA A 474 40.36 24.39 -16.75
C ALA A 474 41.86 24.37 -16.37
N LEU A 475 42.21 24.81 -15.15
CA LEU A 475 43.60 24.81 -14.65
C LEU A 475 44.06 23.41 -14.22
N LEU A 476 43.15 22.60 -13.66
CA LEU A 476 43.37 21.17 -13.39
C LEU A 476 43.61 20.39 -14.69
N GLY A 477 42.77 20.59 -15.72
CA GLY A 477 42.97 20.01 -17.06
C GLY A 477 44.31 20.41 -17.69
N ARG A 478 44.73 21.67 -17.51
CA ARG A 478 46.01 22.19 -18.02
C ARG A 478 47.25 21.61 -17.32
N ASN A 479 47.14 21.20 -16.06
CA ASN A 479 48.25 20.56 -15.33
C ASN A 479 48.44 19.07 -15.70
N GLY A 480 47.47 18.44 -16.39
CA GLY A 480 47.56 17.04 -16.83
C GLY A 480 48.43 16.81 -18.07
N TYR A 481 48.67 17.83 -18.90
CA TYR A 481 49.43 17.72 -20.15
C TYR A 481 50.58 18.72 -20.22
N GLY A 482 51.73 18.36 -19.61
CA GLY A 482 52.97 19.13 -19.82
C GLY A 482 54.07 18.98 -18.77
N LYS A 483 54.63 17.78 -18.56
CA LYS A 483 56.04 17.59 -18.11
C LYS A 483 56.53 16.12 -18.11
N LYS A 484 57.08 15.70 -19.24
CA LYS A 484 58.26 14.81 -19.39
C LYS A 484 59.03 15.38 -20.59
N SER A 485 60.36 15.54 -20.61
CA SER A 485 61.44 15.26 -19.66
C SER A 485 62.47 16.40 -19.77
N GLN A 486 63.30 16.70 -18.76
CA GLN A 486 64.62 16.08 -18.59
C GLN A 486 65.09 16.23 -17.13
N ALA A 487 65.84 15.25 -16.60
CA ALA A 487 66.34 15.26 -15.23
C ALA A 487 67.79 15.75 -15.13
N GLY A 488 68.17 16.36 -14.00
CA GLY A 488 69.53 16.86 -13.79
C GLY A 488 69.85 17.32 -12.35
N SER A 489 70.00 16.35 -11.43
CA SER A 489 70.71 16.43 -10.13
C SER A 489 70.22 17.42 -9.04
N GLY A 490 70.22 16.96 -7.77
CA GLY A 490 70.37 17.87 -6.61
C GLY A 490 69.43 17.73 -5.41
N ASN A 491 69.74 16.81 -4.49
CA ASN A 491 69.52 16.88 -3.03
C ASN A 491 68.13 16.96 -2.34
N ALA A 492 68.12 16.30 -1.16
CA ALA A 492 67.35 16.59 0.06
C ALA A 492 65.91 16.06 0.28
N SER A 493 65.86 14.92 1.01
CA SER A 493 65.22 14.81 2.35
C SER A 493 63.68 14.73 2.54
N ARG A 494 63.26 13.53 3.00
CA ARG A 494 62.09 13.19 3.87
C ARG A 494 60.70 13.19 3.21
N LYS A 495 60.07 12.00 3.12
CA LYS A 495 58.96 11.48 3.98
C LYS A 495 57.68 12.33 3.89
N MET A 496 56.47 11.78 3.65
CA MET A 496 55.95 10.45 4.00
C MET A 496 54.84 10.03 3.02
N SER A 497 54.72 8.73 2.73
CA SER A 497 53.63 8.14 1.93
C SER A 497 52.59 7.46 2.82
N THR A 498 51.32 7.85 2.72
CA THR A 498 50.19 7.10 3.27
C THR A 498 49.78 5.96 2.33
N LEU A 499 49.38 4.83 2.91
CA LEU A 499 49.13 3.57 2.20
C LEU A 499 47.80 3.54 1.45
N TYR A 500 47.80 2.81 0.34
CA TYR A 500 46.61 2.22 -0.27
C TYR A 500 46.14 1.00 0.53
N LEU A 501 44.83 0.76 0.55
CA LEU A 501 44.24 -0.56 0.78
C LEU A 501 43.19 -0.81 -0.32
N ASN A 502 43.04 -2.08 -0.70
CA ASN A 502 42.45 -2.46 -2.00
C ASN A 502 41.24 -3.39 -1.82
N ASP A 503 40.20 -3.15 -2.63
CA ASP A 503 39.22 -4.09 -3.21
C ASP A 503 38.49 -5.15 -2.33
N GLN A 504 37.14 -5.11 -2.34
CA GLN A 504 36.30 -6.23 -2.80
C GLN A 504 34.78 -5.89 -2.90
N GLY A 505 34.24 -5.89 -4.13
CA GLY A 505 33.05 -6.68 -4.48
C GLY A 505 31.62 -6.09 -4.43
N SER A 506 31.05 -5.84 -5.62
CA SER A 506 29.60 -5.69 -5.95
C SER A 506 28.90 -4.37 -5.51
N SER A 507 27.96 -3.79 -6.26
CA SER A 507 27.26 -4.23 -7.48
C SER A 507 26.81 -3.03 -8.33
N THR A 508 26.53 -3.28 -9.63
CA THR A 508 25.73 -2.44 -10.56
C THR A 508 26.11 -0.97 -10.71
N ASP A 509 26.50 -0.57 -11.93
CA ASP A 509 25.68 0.46 -12.56
C ASP A 509 25.61 0.35 -14.09
N LEU A 510 24.47 0.79 -14.62
CA LEU A 510 24.13 0.81 -16.03
C LEU A 510 24.45 2.21 -16.59
N LEU A 511 25.05 2.29 -17.77
CA LEU A 511 24.53 3.04 -18.93
C LEU A 511 25.56 3.15 -20.04
N ASN A 512 25.55 2.14 -20.91
CA ASN A 512 26.04 2.30 -22.27
C ASN A 512 25.02 3.16 -23.05
N ARG A 513 25.38 4.36 -23.51
CA ARG A 513 24.66 5.05 -24.60
C ARG A 513 25.60 5.18 -25.81
N PRO A 514 25.09 4.96 -27.04
CA PRO A 514 25.95 4.76 -28.19
C PRO A 514 26.50 6.08 -28.75
N VAL A 515 27.72 6.00 -29.27
CA VAL A 515 28.38 7.06 -30.02
C VAL A 515 27.68 7.23 -31.38
N SER A 516 27.07 8.39 -31.62
CA SER A 516 26.64 8.80 -32.97
C SER A 516 27.62 9.80 -33.56
N SER A 517 28.67 9.28 -34.21
CA SER A 517 29.54 10.08 -35.07
C SER A 517 28.79 10.49 -36.34
N TYR A 518 28.88 11.76 -36.73
CA TYR A 518 29.45 12.21 -38.02
C TYR A 518 29.33 13.73 -38.19
N ASN A 519 30.48 14.39 -38.30
CA ASN A 519 30.64 15.80 -38.69
C ASN A 519 31.24 15.81 -40.12
N PRO A 520 30.64 16.47 -41.14
CA PRO A 520 31.16 16.39 -42.51
C PRO A 520 31.79 17.70 -43.06
N PHE A 521 31.97 18.74 -42.24
CA PHE A 521 32.50 20.05 -42.69
C PHE A 521 33.65 20.60 -41.82
N GLU A 522 34.34 19.75 -41.07
CA GLU A 522 35.49 20.17 -40.26
C GLU A 522 36.77 20.11 -41.11
N GLY A 523 37.12 21.26 -41.70
CA GLY A 523 38.30 21.42 -42.55
C GLY A 523 38.93 22.79 -42.38
N TYR A 524 40.22 22.78 -42.02
CA TYR A 524 41.18 23.88 -41.93
C TYR A 524 41.07 24.86 -40.75
N GLU A 525 41.95 24.58 -39.78
CA GLU A 525 42.78 25.50 -38.99
C GLU A 525 42.14 26.39 -37.89
N ASP A 526 42.83 26.44 -36.74
CA ASP A 526 42.56 27.24 -35.54
C ASP A 526 41.16 27.16 -34.89
N GLN A 527 40.96 26.16 -33.99
CA GLN A 527 40.62 26.51 -32.61
C GLN A 527 40.89 25.45 -31.53
N SER A 528 41.64 25.86 -30.52
CA SER A 528 41.65 25.25 -29.19
C SER A 528 40.35 25.54 -28.43
N ALA A 529 40.03 24.65 -27.48
CA ALA A 529 38.98 24.73 -26.45
C ALA A 529 37.58 24.23 -26.83
N ILE A 530 37.23 23.07 -26.25
CA ILE A 530 35.83 22.75 -25.91
C ILE A 530 35.35 23.87 -24.96
N VAL A 531 34.29 24.56 -25.34
CA VAL A 531 33.79 25.74 -24.62
C VAL A 531 32.99 25.29 -23.39
N HIS A 532 33.68 25.05 -22.27
CA HIS A 532 33.09 24.64 -20.98
C HIS A 532 32.40 25.78 -20.20
N GLY A 533 32.06 26.91 -20.84
CA GLY A 533 31.53 28.09 -20.16
C GLY A 533 31.29 29.27 -21.09
N LEU A 534 30.43 30.20 -20.68
CA LEU A 534 30.29 31.50 -21.32
C LEU A 534 31.56 32.35 -21.12
N SER A 535 31.74 33.43 -21.89
CA SER A 535 32.93 34.29 -21.70
C SER A 535 32.99 34.83 -20.26
N PRO A 536 34.15 34.84 -19.59
CA PRO A 536 34.30 35.48 -18.29
C PRO A 536 34.12 37.01 -18.35
N ASP A 537 34.20 37.62 -19.53
CA ASP A 537 34.07 39.07 -19.72
C ASP A 537 32.66 39.61 -19.41
N ILE A 538 31.64 38.74 -19.34
CA ILE A 538 30.25 39.14 -19.03
C ILE A 538 29.92 39.08 -17.53
N ILE A 539 30.87 38.64 -16.69
CA ILE A 539 30.66 38.47 -15.25
C ILE A 539 30.64 39.85 -14.56
N HIS A 540 29.69 40.07 -13.65
CA HIS A 540 29.58 41.31 -12.88
C HIS A 540 30.81 41.51 -11.97
N PRO A 541 31.41 42.72 -11.90
CA PRO A 541 32.65 42.93 -11.15
C PRO A 541 32.53 42.70 -9.64
N ASP A 542 31.37 43.01 -9.05
CA ASP A 542 31.11 42.88 -7.60
C ASP A 542 30.54 41.49 -7.21
N ILE A 543 31.01 40.44 -7.88
CA ILE A 543 30.65 39.04 -7.62
C ILE A 543 31.18 38.54 -6.26
N VAL A 544 30.42 37.67 -5.59
CA VAL A 544 30.88 36.98 -4.37
C VAL A 544 31.94 35.93 -4.75
N PRO A 545 33.17 36.00 -4.21
CA PRO A 545 34.21 35.04 -4.56
C PRO A 545 33.86 33.63 -4.07
N GLN A 546 34.23 32.62 -4.86
CA GLN A 546 34.11 31.22 -4.45
C GLN A 546 35.29 30.86 -3.52
N PRO A 547 35.02 30.17 -2.39
CA PRO A 547 36.07 29.61 -1.54
C PRO A 547 36.74 28.40 -2.23
N PRO A 548 37.95 27.99 -1.79
CA PRO A 548 38.60 26.80 -2.33
C PRO A 548 37.82 25.52 -1.99
N VAL A 549 37.99 24.46 -2.80
CA VAL A 549 37.39 23.12 -2.59
C VAL A 549 37.69 22.47 -1.23
N GLU A 550 38.73 22.95 -0.52
CA GLU A 550 39.12 22.52 0.83
C GLU A 550 38.28 23.20 1.94
N TYR A 551 37.46 24.20 1.61
CA TYR A 551 36.66 24.96 2.57
C TYR A 551 35.42 24.16 3.00
N GLN A 552 35.54 23.47 4.15
CA GLN A 552 34.52 22.60 4.72
C GLN A 552 34.11 23.10 6.13
N PRO A 553 33.31 24.18 6.24
CA PRO A 553 33.01 24.81 7.53
C PRO A 553 32.24 23.91 8.49
N PHE A 554 31.52 22.90 7.96
CA PHE A 554 30.75 21.92 8.72
C PHE A 554 31.39 20.51 8.73
N GLY A 555 32.64 20.36 8.26
CA GLY A 555 33.32 19.07 8.15
C GLY A 555 32.94 18.22 6.94
N PHE A 556 32.19 18.78 5.99
CA PHE A 556 31.83 18.18 4.71
C PHE A 556 31.90 19.24 3.58
N PRO A 557 32.06 18.83 2.30
CA PRO A 557 32.04 19.76 1.16
C PRO A 557 30.64 20.39 1.01
N LEU A 558 30.62 21.68 0.66
CA LEU A 558 29.38 22.43 0.45
C LEU A 558 28.82 22.15 -0.96
N ALA A 559 27.52 21.92 -1.04
CA ALA A 559 26.78 21.88 -2.29
C ALA A 559 26.29 23.29 -2.69
N HIS A 560 26.18 23.59 -3.99
CA HIS A 560 25.55 24.83 -4.45
C HIS A 560 24.03 24.68 -4.49
N THR A 561 23.32 25.63 -3.88
CA THR A 561 21.87 25.57 -3.63
C THR A 561 21.12 26.72 -4.29
N ILE A 562 20.05 26.39 -5.03
CA ILE A 562 19.06 27.35 -5.53
C ILE A 562 17.90 27.42 -4.54
N ASN A 563 17.63 28.61 -4.01
CA ASN A 563 16.48 28.89 -3.17
C ASN A 563 15.35 29.45 -4.06
N LEU A 564 14.45 28.56 -4.52
CA LEU A 564 13.28 28.93 -5.31
C LEU A 564 12.19 29.50 -4.39
N VAL A 565 11.84 30.77 -4.63
CA VAL A 565 10.70 31.45 -4.01
C VAL A 565 9.66 31.74 -5.09
N THR A 566 8.42 31.25 -4.94
CA THR A 566 7.34 31.55 -5.89
C THR A 566 6.37 32.54 -5.31
N CYS A 567 6.27 33.72 -5.92
CA CYS A 567 5.35 34.79 -5.53
C CYS A 567 4.15 34.86 -6.50
N TYR A 568 2.98 35.21 -6.00
CA TYR A 568 1.77 35.46 -6.76
C TYR A 568 1.14 36.82 -6.43
N SER A 569 0.84 37.09 -5.16
CA SER A 569 0.12 38.31 -4.74
C SER A 569 0.45 38.71 -3.29
N GLU A 570 1.60 38.31 -2.80
CA GLU A 570 2.06 38.55 -1.43
C GLU A 570 2.49 40.00 -1.24
N ASP A 571 2.45 40.45 0.01
CA ASP A 571 2.78 41.81 0.43
C ASP A 571 4.29 41.99 0.60
N GLU A 572 4.74 43.24 0.65
CA GLU A 572 6.17 43.58 0.78
C GLU A 572 6.79 42.96 2.04
N ASP A 573 6.09 43.02 3.18
CA ASP A 573 6.58 42.47 4.45
C ASP A 573 6.74 40.94 4.43
N GLY A 574 5.83 40.23 3.75
CA GLY A 574 5.90 38.77 3.63
C GLY A 574 7.09 38.32 2.78
N ILE A 575 7.23 38.93 1.60
CA ILE A 575 8.35 38.66 0.68
C ILE A 575 9.67 39.06 1.35
N ARG A 576 9.71 40.21 2.04
CA ARG A 576 10.91 40.67 2.76
C ARG A 576 11.29 39.72 3.88
N THR A 577 10.35 39.30 4.72
CA THR A 577 10.60 38.32 5.80
C THR A 577 11.20 37.03 5.25
N THR A 578 10.63 36.52 4.15
CA THR A 578 11.13 35.31 3.48
C THR A 578 12.56 35.53 2.95
N LEU A 579 12.81 36.59 2.20
CA LEU A 579 14.11 36.84 1.57
C LEU A 579 15.21 37.22 2.57
N ASP A 580 14.93 38.06 3.58
CA ASP A 580 15.85 38.38 4.67
C ASP A 580 16.23 37.10 5.45
N SER A 581 15.26 36.21 5.72
CA SER A 581 15.55 34.93 6.41
C SER A 581 16.47 34.03 5.58
N ILE A 582 16.21 33.85 4.27
CA ILE A 582 17.07 33.07 3.36
C ILE A 582 18.47 33.68 3.28
N ALA A 583 18.58 35.00 3.16
CA ALA A 583 19.85 35.69 2.98
C ALA A 583 20.74 35.67 4.24
N THR A 584 20.13 35.66 5.43
CA THR A 584 20.81 35.62 6.74
C THR A 584 21.08 34.23 7.30
N THR A 585 20.75 33.14 6.58
CA THR A 585 21.09 31.77 6.99
C THR A 585 22.59 31.52 7.15
N ASP A 586 22.95 30.61 8.06
CA ASP A 586 24.33 30.21 8.41
C ASP A 586 25.12 29.61 7.22
N PHE A 587 24.42 29.11 6.20
CA PHE A 587 25.04 28.58 4.99
C PHE A 587 25.81 29.69 4.23
N PRO A 588 26.95 29.41 3.57
CA PRO A 588 27.72 30.45 2.88
C PRO A 588 27.02 31.05 1.66
N ASN A 589 26.96 32.38 1.58
CA ASN A 589 26.35 33.10 0.46
C ASN A 589 27.08 32.96 -0.89
N SER A 590 28.30 32.41 -0.91
CA SER A 590 28.97 31.97 -2.14
C SER A 590 28.29 30.74 -2.79
N HIS A 591 27.58 29.93 -2.01
CA HIS A 591 26.91 28.70 -2.46
C HIS A 591 25.37 28.85 -2.54
N LYS A 592 24.84 30.06 -2.35
CA LYS A 592 23.40 30.37 -2.46
C LYS A 592 23.11 31.17 -3.73
N LEU A 593 22.03 30.81 -4.42
CA LEU A 593 21.36 31.63 -5.42
C LEU A 593 19.89 31.78 -5.03
N ILE A 594 19.39 33.00 -4.88
CA ILE A 594 17.96 33.25 -4.69
C ILE A 594 17.31 33.32 -6.09
N LEU A 595 16.33 32.46 -6.35
CA LEU A 595 15.52 32.49 -7.56
C LEU A 595 14.07 32.82 -7.23
N VAL A 596 13.64 34.03 -7.53
CA VAL A 596 12.24 34.44 -7.36
C VAL A 596 11.48 34.29 -8.66
N VAL A 597 10.30 33.66 -8.64
CA VAL A 597 9.43 33.54 -9.81
C VAL A 597 8.06 34.15 -9.52
N CYS A 598 7.76 35.29 -10.15
CA CYS A 598 6.50 36.01 -9.98
C CYS A 598 5.46 35.54 -11.00
N ASP A 599 4.35 34.99 -10.52
CA ASP A 599 3.30 34.35 -11.32
C ASP A 599 2.26 35.33 -11.90
N GLY A 600 2.77 36.25 -12.74
CA GLY A 600 1.98 37.27 -13.43
C GLY A 600 2.22 38.69 -12.90
N LEU A 601 1.68 39.68 -13.61
CA LEU A 601 1.67 41.08 -13.15
C LEU A 601 0.42 41.30 -12.29
N ILE A 602 0.49 40.87 -11.03
CA ILE A 602 -0.63 40.86 -10.09
C ILE A 602 -0.39 41.89 -8.98
N LYS A 603 -1.47 42.50 -8.49
CA LYS A 603 -1.48 43.45 -7.37
C LYS A 603 -2.19 42.81 -6.18
N GLY A 604 -1.52 42.78 -5.01
CA GLY A 604 -2.06 42.24 -3.77
C GLY A 604 -3.23 43.05 -3.20
N SER A 605 -4.02 42.45 -2.32
CA SER A 605 -5.22 43.07 -1.74
C SER A 605 -4.87 44.06 -0.61
N GLY A 606 -4.46 45.27 -0.98
CA GLY A 606 -4.11 46.34 -0.04
C GLY A 606 -2.82 47.08 -0.40
N ASN A 607 -1.99 46.49 -1.27
CA ASN A 607 -0.79 47.12 -1.81
C ASN A 607 -1.14 48.14 -2.89
N ASP A 608 -0.24 49.09 -3.12
CA ASP A 608 -0.30 49.99 -4.29
C ASP A 608 0.49 49.51 -5.51
N ARG A 609 1.55 48.73 -5.28
CA ARG A 609 2.46 48.18 -6.29
C ARG A 609 2.08 46.76 -6.68
N THR A 610 2.51 46.31 -7.87
CA THR A 610 2.42 44.90 -8.26
C THR A 610 3.53 44.06 -7.58
N THR A 611 3.27 42.78 -7.34
CA THR A 611 4.24 41.87 -6.71
C THR A 611 5.59 41.80 -7.46
N PRO A 612 5.66 41.82 -8.81
CA PRO A 612 6.92 41.97 -9.52
C PRO A 612 7.67 43.28 -9.25
N GLU A 613 6.98 44.41 -9.14
CA GLU A 613 7.62 45.71 -8.82
C GLU A 613 8.21 45.71 -7.42
N ILE A 614 7.52 45.10 -6.44
CA ILE A 614 8.01 44.90 -5.07
C ILE A 614 9.30 44.07 -5.07
N VAL A 615 9.31 42.92 -5.76
CA VAL A 615 10.51 42.06 -5.87
C VAL A 615 11.66 42.77 -6.57
N LEU A 616 11.39 43.57 -7.61
CA LEU A 616 12.42 44.35 -8.29
C LEU A 616 13.00 45.47 -7.41
N ASP A 617 12.20 46.06 -6.52
CA ASP A 617 12.68 47.07 -5.56
C ASP A 617 13.61 46.48 -4.48
N MET A 618 13.38 45.20 -4.15
CA MET A 618 14.28 44.38 -3.32
C MET A 618 15.54 43.89 -4.07
N MET A 619 15.80 44.35 -5.30
CA MET A 619 17.00 44.03 -6.06
C MET A 619 17.85 45.27 -6.35
N SER A 620 19.17 45.10 -6.23
CA SER A 620 20.22 46.09 -6.47
C SER A 620 21.25 45.60 -7.49
N ASP A 621 22.07 46.53 -8.01
CA ASP A 621 23.21 46.24 -8.90
C ASP A 621 22.85 45.28 -10.08
N PHE A 622 21.83 45.67 -10.87
CA PHE A 622 21.34 44.89 -12.00
C PHE A 622 22.37 44.74 -13.13
N THR A 623 22.44 43.56 -13.75
CA THR A 623 23.32 43.31 -14.92
C THR A 623 22.83 43.96 -16.21
N VAL A 624 21.51 44.17 -16.33
CA VAL A 624 20.83 44.83 -17.45
C VAL A 624 19.84 45.83 -16.83
N PRO A 625 19.78 47.10 -17.30
CA PRO A 625 18.82 48.09 -16.81
C PRO A 625 17.38 47.57 -16.86
N ARG A 626 16.55 47.90 -15.85
CA ARG A 626 15.17 47.36 -15.72
C ARG A 626 14.31 47.58 -16.97
N ASP A 627 14.54 48.68 -17.70
CA ASP A 627 13.80 49.08 -18.90
C ASP A 627 14.25 48.36 -20.18
N GLU A 628 15.47 47.83 -20.21
CA GLU A 628 16.07 47.15 -21.38
C GLU A 628 15.81 45.63 -21.40
N VAL A 629 15.14 45.09 -20.37
CA VAL A 629 14.85 43.65 -20.27
C VAL A 629 13.69 43.24 -21.19
N GLU A 630 14.03 42.45 -22.21
CA GLU A 630 13.09 41.87 -23.17
C GLU A 630 12.28 40.69 -22.57
N PRO A 631 11.01 40.48 -23.00
CA PRO A 631 10.24 39.30 -22.64
C PRO A 631 10.53 38.13 -23.59
N HIS A 632 10.85 36.96 -23.02
CA HIS A 632 11.07 35.72 -23.78
C HIS A 632 9.89 34.77 -23.68
N SER A 633 9.54 34.10 -24.78
CA SER A 633 8.43 33.15 -24.83
C SER A 633 8.80 31.76 -24.29
N TYR A 634 7.84 31.11 -23.64
CA TYR A 634 7.93 29.74 -23.17
C TYR A 634 6.57 29.01 -23.27
N VAL A 635 6.60 27.69 -23.08
CA VAL A 635 5.41 26.83 -23.13
C VAL A 635 4.91 26.59 -21.70
N ALA A 636 3.80 27.24 -21.35
CA ALA A 636 3.18 27.15 -20.04
C ALA A 636 2.23 25.95 -19.90
N VAL A 637 1.97 25.52 -18.66
CA VAL A 637 1.07 24.41 -18.31
C VAL A 637 -0.39 24.89 -18.28
N ALA A 638 -0.89 25.29 -19.44
CA ALA A 638 -2.26 25.72 -19.65
C ALA A 638 -2.85 25.18 -20.97
N GLN A 639 -4.18 25.27 -21.09
CA GLN A 639 -4.92 24.82 -22.28
C GLN A 639 -5.25 25.98 -23.22
N GLY A 640 -5.32 25.71 -24.53
CA GLY A 640 -5.67 26.70 -25.54
C GLY A 640 -4.56 27.75 -25.75
N SER A 641 -4.96 29.00 -26.00
CA SER A 641 -4.05 30.14 -26.22
C SER A 641 -3.13 30.40 -25.03
N LYS A 642 -3.63 30.20 -23.79
CA LYS A 642 -2.87 30.38 -22.55
C LYS A 642 -1.62 29.49 -22.44
N ARG A 643 -1.48 28.46 -23.28
CA ARG A 643 -0.27 27.61 -23.36
C ARG A 643 0.95 28.40 -23.84
N HIS A 644 0.76 29.47 -24.60
CA HIS A 644 1.83 30.42 -24.89
C HIS A 644 1.88 31.45 -23.74
N ASN A 645 3.06 31.65 -23.17
CA ASN A 645 3.30 32.68 -22.16
C ASN A 645 4.67 33.31 -22.41
N MET A 646 4.93 34.47 -21.81
CA MET A 646 6.23 35.12 -21.85
C MET A 646 6.65 35.54 -20.45
N ALA A 647 7.96 35.58 -20.21
CA ALA A 647 8.56 36.03 -18.97
C ALA A 647 9.80 36.88 -19.23
N LYS A 648 10.05 37.83 -18.32
CA LYS A 648 11.26 38.66 -18.27
C LYS A 648 12.21 38.11 -17.20
N VAL A 649 13.51 38.18 -17.46
CA VAL A 649 14.56 37.68 -16.56
C VAL A 649 15.40 38.86 -16.07
N TYR A 650 15.44 39.08 -14.77
CA TYR A 650 16.20 40.14 -14.12
C TYR A 650 17.28 39.53 -13.23
N ALA A 651 18.54 39.97 -13.38
CA ALA A 651 19.67 39.47 -12.62
C ALA A 651 20.34 40.62 -11.84
N GLY A 652 20.66 40.37 -10.57
CA GLY A 652 21.32 41.35 -9.70
C GLY A 652 21.63 40.73 -8.33
N PHE A 653 21.61 41.56 -7.28
CA PHE A 653 21.87 41.16 -5.90
C PHE A 653 20.74 41.61 -4.98
N TYR A 654 20.50 40.85 -3.91
CA TYR A 654 19.45 41.17 -2.93
C TYR A 654 19.73 42.50 -2.20
N ASN A 655 18.69 43.31 -2.02
CA ASN A 655 18.73 44.61 -1.35
C ASN A 655 17.97 44.57 -0.01
N TYR A 656 18.73 44.61 1.07
CA TYR A 656 18.21 44.63 2.44
C TYR A 656 17.55 45.97 2.78
N ASN A 657 16.67 45.96 3.79
CA ASN A 657 16.28 47.18 4.48
C ASN A 657 17.13 47.31 5.76
N ASP A 658 17.72 48.48 5.99
CA ASP A 658 18.51 48.78 7.19
C ASP A 658 17.65 48.75 8.47
N GLU A 659 16.31 48.89 8.34
CA GLU A 659 15.35 48.77 9.43
C GLU A 659 15.09 47.30 9.86
N THR A 660 15.17 46.34 8.93
CA THR A 660 14.96 44.91 9.23
C THR A 660 16.27 44.20 9.57
N VAL A 661 17.30 44.37 8.73
CA VAL A 661 18.62 43.76 8.92
C VAL A 661 19.68 44.85 9.13
N PRO A 662 20.30 44.96 10.32
CA PRO A 662 21.39 45.91 10.54
C PRO A 662 22.54 45.75 9.54
N PRO A 663 23.17 46.85 9.07
CA PRO A 663 24.19 46.82 8.01
C PRO A 663 25.47 46.04 8.36
N GLU A 664 25.66 45.68 9.63
CA GLU A 664 26.74 44.80 10.08
C GLU A 664 26.51 43.31 9.80
N LYS A 665 25.27 42.94 9.46
CA LYS A 665 24.80 41.56 9.22
C LYS A 665 24.45 41.28 7.75
N GLN A 666 24.31 42.33 6.93
CA GLN A 666 23.94 42.22 5.51
C GLN A 666 25.09 41.65 4.66
N GLN A 667 24.92 40.49 4.03
CA GLN A 667 25.89 39.91 3.07
C GLN A 667 25.41 40.03 1.64
N ARG A 668 26.31 40.23 0.67
CA ARG A 668 25.90 40.21 -0.74
C ARG A 668 25.42 38.81 -1.14
N VAL A 669 24.19 38.69 -1.66
CA VAL A 669 23.59 37.43 -2.15
C VAL A 669 23.14 37.61 -3.60
N PRO A 670 23.52 36.74 -4.55
CA PRO A 670 23.05 36.83 -5.93
C PRO A 670 21.57 36.44 -6.03
N MET A 671 20.83 37.19 -6.86
CA MET A 671 19.39 37.06 -7.01
C MET A 671 18.97 37.11 -8.47
N LEU A 672 18.15 36.15 -8.88
CA LEU A 672 17.52 36.06 -10.19
C LEU A 672 16.00 36.17 -10.01
N ALA A 673 15.36 37.12 -10.69
CA ALA A 673 13.90 37.27 -10.68
C ALA A 673 13.32 37.00 -12.08
N VAL A 674 12.43 36.02 -12.17
CA VAL A 674 11.70 35.65 -13.39
C VAL A 674 10.26 36.12 -13.27
N VAL A 675 9.90 37.15 -14.03
CA VAL A 675 8.58 37.79 -13.98
C VAL A 675 7.76 37.34 -15.18
N LYS A 676 6.68 36.57 -14.96
CA LYS A 676 5.74 36.23 -16.04
C LYS A 676 4.93 37.45 -16.43
N CYS A 677 4.95 37.84 -17.70
CA CYS A 677 4.28 39.04 -18.19
C CYS A 677 3.06 38.75 -19.08
N GLY A 678 2.85 37.51 -19.52
CA GLY A 678 1.82 37.21 -20.52
C GLY A 678 2.29 37.49 -21.95
N THR A 679 1.47 37.12 -22.92
CA THR A 679 1.65 37.57 -24.31
C THR A 679 1.21 39.04 -24.43
N PRO A 680 1.61 39.77 -25.48
CA PRO A 680 1.13 41.14 -25.72
C PRO A 680 -0.40 41.25 -25.83
N GLU A 681 -1.07 40.18 -26.26
CA GLU A 681 -2.55 40.08 -26.29
C GLU A 681 -3.18 40.00 -24.89
N GLU A 682 -2.46 39.44 -23.91
CA GLU A 682 -2.93 39.31 -22.53
C GLU A 682 -2.66 40.55 -21.67
N ALA A 683 -1.85 41.52 -22.14
CA ALA A 683 -1.41 42.68 -21.36
C ALA A 683 -2.56 43.54 -20.79
N ASN A 684 -3.72 43.57 -21.45
CA ASN A 684 -4.92 44.31 -21.02
C ASN A 684 -5.90 43.46 -20.19
N LEU A 685 -5.56 42.20 -19.86
CA LEU A 685 -6.38 41.34 -19.01
C LEU A 685 -6.07 41.60 -17.53
N PRO A 686 -7.01 41.32 -16.60
CA PRO A 686 -6.82 41.60 -15.17
C PRO A 686 -5.74 40.76 -14.47
N LYS A 687 -5.24 39.71 -15.13
CA LYS A 687 -4.23 38.77 -14.58
C LYS A 687 -3.28 38.29 -15.70
N PRO A 688 -2.44 39.16 -16.27
CA PRO A 688 -1.57 38.80 -17.38
C PRO A 688 -0.45 37.86 -16.90
N GLY A 689 -0.12 36.84 -17.70
CA GLY A 689 0.99 35.92 -17.41
C GLY A 689 0.81 34.91 -16.27
N ASN A 690 -0.20 35.08 -15.41
CA ASN A 690 -0.55 34.12 -14.35
C ASN A 690 -0.92 32.75 -14.93
N ARG A 691 -0.28 31.69 -14.41
CA ARG A 691 -0.51 30.27 -14.77
C ARG A 691 -0.50 29.31 -13.56
N GLY A 692 -0.38 29.81 -12.33
CA GLY A 692 -0.33 29.04 -11.08
C GLY A 692 1.08 28.67 -10.64
N LYS A 693 1.29 28.50 -9.32
CA LYS A 693 2.58 28.08 -8.69
C LYS A 693 3.23 26.87 -9.38
N ARG A 694 2.45 25.89 -9.85
CA ARG A 694 2.95 24.72 -10.60
C ARG A 694 3.69 25.11 -11.87
N ASP A 695 3.18 26.08 -12.62
CA ASP A 695 3.85 26.57 -13.83
C ASP A 695 5.15 27.30 -13.49
N SER A 696 5.18 28.05 -12.37
CA SER A 696 6.40 28.70 -11.87
C SER A 696 7.50 27.69 -11.52
N GLN A 697 7.14 26.60 -10.82
CA GLN A 697 8.06 25.50 -10.52
C GLN A 697 8.56 24.80 -11.79
N ILE A 698 7.69 24.61 -12.78
CA ILE A 698 8.05 23.93 -14.03
C ILE A 698 9.02 24.74 -14.90
N ILE A 699 9.05 26.07 -14.80
CA ILE A 699 10.11 26.88 -15.44
C ILE A 699 11.50 26.44 -14.95
N LEU A 700 11.70 26.34 -13.62
CA LEU A 700 12.98 25.88 -13.06
C LEU A 700 13.25 24.41 -13.38
N MET A 701 12.26 23.53 -13.25
CA MET A 701 12.47 22.09 -13.51
C MET A 701 12.80 21.81 -14.99
N SER A 702 12.16 22.53 -15.93
CA SER A 702 12.47 22.44 -17.37
C SER A 702 13.88 22.97 -17.68
N PHE A 703 14.26 24.09 -17.06
CA PHE A 703 15.60 24.66 -17.17
C PHE A 703 16.69 23.67 -16.69
N LEU A 704 16.55 23.13 -15.47
CA LEU A 704 17.51 22.18 -14.91
C LEU A 704 17.55 20.86 -15.70
N GLN A 705 16.41 20.33 -16.13
CA GLN A 705 16.36 19.15 -17.00
C GLN A 705 17.23 19.36 -18.26
N LYS A 706 17.09 20.51 -18.93
CA LYS A 706 17.78 20.75 -20.19
C LYS A 706 19.28 20.96 -20.04
N ILE A 707 19.71 21.55 -18.92
CA ILE A 707 21.14 21.65 -18.57
C ILE A 707 21.72 20.25 -18.30
N VAL A 708 21.06 19.45 -17.46
CA VAL A 708 21.58 18.14 -17.04
C VAL A 708 21.62 17.11 -18.19
N PHE A 709 20.75 17.24 -19.20
CA PHE A 709 20.69 16.33 -20.35
C PHE A 709 21.23 16.91 -21.67
N ASP A 710 21.89 18.07 -21.64
CA ASP A 710 22.37 18.79 -22.83
C ASP A 710 21.28 18.97 -23.92
N GLU A 711 20.03 19.18 -23.50
CA GLU A 711 18.89 19.33 -24.41
C GLU A 711 18.79 20.77 -24.95
N ARG A 712 18.07 20.92 -26.07
CA ARG A 712 17.84 22.22 -26.70
C ARG A 712 17.03 23.16 -25.79
N MET A 713 17.70 24.18 -25.25
CA MET A 713 17.10 25.28 -24.51
C MET A 713 16.19 26.17 -25.39
N THR A 714 15.17 26.76 -24.75
CA THR A 714 14.39 27.89 -25.27
C THR A 714 15.10 29.22 -24.98
N SER A 715 14.65 30.32 -25.60
CA SER A 715 15.21 31.65 -25.36
C SER A 715 15.15 32.07 -23.89
N LEU A 716 14.06 31.75 -23.17
CA LEU A 716 13.93 32.05 -21.74
C LEU A 716 14.97 31.30 -20.90
N GLU A 717 15.16 30.00 -21.18
CA GLU A 717 16.11 29.15 -20.48
C GLU A 717 17.56 29.55 -20.78
N PHE A 718 17.84 29.98 -22.01
CA PHE A 718 19.16 30.53 -22.36
C PHE A 718 19.46 31.84 -21.62
N GLU A 719 18.51 32.79 -21.54
CA GLU A 719 18.71 34.02 -20.77
C GLU A 719 18.83 33.72 -19.27
N MET A 720 18.10 32.74 -18.72
CA MET A 720 18.31 32.27 -17.34
C MET A 720 19.74 31.72 -17.14
N LEU A 721 20.26 30.91 -18.05
CA LEU A 721 21.64 30.40 -17.99
C LEU A 721 22.66 31.54 -18.02
N GLN A 722 22.48 32.49 -18.94
CA GLN A 722 23.37 33.64 -19.08
C GLN A 722 23.30 34.55 -17.85
N ALA A 723 22.11 34.81 -17.32
CA ALA A 723 21.89 35.61 -16.13
C ALA A 723 22.55 35.02 -14.88
N ILE A 724 22.40 33.70 -14.65
CA ILE A 724 23.10 33.00 -13.55
C ILE A 724 24.61 33.15 -13.70
N TRP A 725 25.16 32.90 -14.89
CA TRP A 725 26.59 33.07 -15.15
C TRP A 725 27.08 34.51 -14.88
N ARG A 726 26.32 35.54 -15.30
CA ARG A 726 26.67 36.95 -15.08
C ARG A 726 26.79 37.30 -13.59
N ILE A 727 25.91 36.76 -12.73
CA ILE A 727 25.86 37.12 -11.29
C ILE A 727 26.63 36.18 -10.36
N THR A 728 26.83 34.90 -10.73
CA THR A 728 27.52 33.90 -9.88
C THR A 728 28.83 33.36 -10.44
N GLY A 729 29.15 33.62 -11.72
CA GLY A 729 30.39 33.14 -12.36
C GLY A 729 30.50 31.62 -12.45
N LEU A 730 29.40 30.91 -12.17
CA LEU A 730 29.26 29.46 -12.19
C LEU A 730 28.26 29.06 -13.27
N MET A 731 28.48 27.89 -13.86
CA MET A 731 27.47 27.26 -14.72
C MET A 731 26.31 26.77 -13.84
N ALA A 732 25.08 26.85 -14.35
CA ALA A 732 23.90 26.37 -13.64
C ALA A 732 23.93 24.84 -13.37
N GLU A 733 24.76 24.08 -14.09
CA GLU A 733 25.04 22.65 -13.88
C GLU A 733 25.62 22.33 -12.50
N PHE A 734 26.37 23.26 -11.88
CA PHE A 734 27.00 23.03 -10.57
C PHE A 734 26.02 23.09 -9.38
N TYR A 735 24.75 23.46 -9.59
CA TYR A 735 23.75 23.51 -8.52
C TYR A 735 23.13 22.14 -8.28
N GLU A 736 23.45 21.54 -7.13
CA GLU A 736 23.03 20.18 -6.76
C GLU A 736 21.69 20.16 -6.00
N ILE A 737 21.34 21.26 -5.31
CA ILE A 737 20.18 21.33 -4.39
C ILE A 737 19.23 22.44 -4.82
N VAL A 738 17.92 22.15 -4.77
CA VAL A 738 16.85 23.15 -4.89
C VAL A 738 16.02 23.15 -3.61
N LEU A 739 16.12 24.23 -2.83
CA LEU A 739 15.23 24.52 -1.72
C LEU A 739 14.01 25.26 -2.27
N MET A 740 12.78 24.85 -1.92
CA MET A 740 11.55 25.54 -2.33
C MET A 740 10.89 26.17 -1.10
N VAL A 741 10.64 27.47 -1.15
CA VAL A 741 10.08 28.25 -0.04
C VAL A 741 8.88 29.05 -0.55
N ASP A 742 7.77 29.04 0.19
CA ASP A 742 6.64 29.92 -0.10
C ASP A 742 6.97 31.36 0.33
N ALA A 743 6.46 32.36 -0.39
CA ALA A 743 6.86 33.76 -0.27
C ALA A 743 6.39 34.48 1.03
N ASP A 744 5.75 33.75 1.93
CA ASP A 744 5.26 34.15 3.25
C ASP A 744 5.86 33.32 4.40
N THR A 745 6.98 32.62 4.17
CA THR A 745 7.60 31.68 5.12
C THR A 745 8.95 32.18 5.66
N GLN A 746 9.07 32.28 6.99
CA GLN A 746 10.34 32.60 7.65
C GLN A 746 11.18 31.34 7.93
N GLY A 747 12.43 31.32 7.46
CA GLY A 747 13.40 30.26 7.77
C GLY A 747 14.15 30.52 9.09
N ILE A 748 14.51 29.44 9.80
CA ILE A 748 15.46 29.48 10.93
C ILE A 748 16.87 29.62 10.32
N PRO A 749 17.83 30.32 10.96
CA PRO A 749 19.18 30.48 10.40
C PRO A 749 19.90 29.17 10.03
N GLN A 750 19.55 28.06 10.69
CA GLN A 750 20.10 26.71 10.49
C GLN A 750 19.30 25.82 9.52
N THR A 751 18.36 26.38 8.73
CA THR A 751 17.51 25.60 7.80
C THR A 751 18.23 25.17 6.52
N LEU A 752 19.34 25.85 6.17
CA LEU A 752 20.25 25.56 5.06
C LEU A 752 21.62 25.11 5.60
#